data_AF-A0A0B7FQJ1-F1
#
_entry.id   AF-A0A0B7FQJ1-F1
#
_cell.length_a   1.000
_cell.length_b   1.000
_cell.length_c   1.000
_cell.angle_alpha   90.00
_cell.angle_beta   90.00
_cell.angle_gamma   90.00
#
_symmetry.space_group_name_H-M   'P 1'
#
loop_
_entity.id
_entity.type
_entity.pdbx_description
1 polymer ?
#
loop_
_entity_poly.entity_id
_entity_poly.type
_entity_poly.pdbx_seq_one_letter_code
_entity_poly.pdbx_strand_id
1 'polypeptide(L)'
;MLQLPLRLSGSFSFPGSAASTDCPSPVSEAFSGFSTDSDVSSSNTSTTSIFDTSSTRHDRLGAWFLGPKAENIDFLKQFLNSVADQTEQARLAYQPDDPKFIDKEMQSSAVFQKEMSELDVALKELVGALSEHSIPFWSPRYNAHMNGDTSLPGLLGYLAAALFNPNNVCTESSPLTSVIERDVGLQLCQMLGYDISNTESSKPWGHIVCGGSVANLESIWAARNMKFYPLSLACALEPGASLDFIRNEFEIELCTGEIKLLSQATAWELMNLKPETVFDIPERLQSEYAISAGALSTALNPYLIQTCGKDVLEKKFGMKPSKYFVGTTKHYSWPKGAAVTGIGSEHIIDVPVDIDARMSIAKLDEQLHHCLVNHTPVYAVVAIMGSTEHGAVDPIKGVVQLRTKYQALGLSFAVHADAAWGGYYASFLHEPEVPQPNGSIVPEQALSDYTRSQLEYLRFADSITIDPHKSGYIPYPAGGLCYRDGRMRYLVTWTNPNVYKDSDGTESMGVYGIEGSKPGASAVGAWLSHRMIGLHKHGYGSLLGESLFSCTKIYTHWATMDMDDSSLIVVPLKAIPAERQSLGQDLTNILAGSFKGVLQKRLGAGIELTFSATFDVSNIQVIKNKRLDSKYLDLSYSDKMYFYLYGTPEQQHIEHILVASKNVQLSSDQVSLDLTEGSISAEDLAQGVVVRMDRLRESVVLPVLPPHTPSFFKPGAQQKIAVFRDPHTPERDGPGLTEAYASASPIATGTMKFGSMVYADSVDLNVNPLPQGVERPKRKDVSRMTLAERLDAARANFAAPKAPVEKKIKTKPKHRVVELESSILATGYKVGSSLLMFIIIGLFVLAAFTLCRRL
;
A
#
# COMPACT_ATOMS: atom_id res chain seq x y z
N MET A 1 -64.55 -13.62 24.07
CA MET A 1 -65.49 -14.74 24.29
C MET A 1 -64.65 -16.01 24.49
N LEU A 2 -65.18 -16.99 25.24
CA LEU A 2 -64.92 -18.46 25.27
C LEU A 2 -63.89 -19.00 24.23
N GLN A 3 -63.01 -19.99 24.42
CA GLN A 3 -62.67 -21.02 25.45
C GLN A 3 -61.38 -21.74 24.93
N LEU A 4 -60.58 -22.59 25.61
CA LEU A 4 -60.27 -22.95 27.02
C LEU A 4 -58.94 -23.80 26.96
N PRO A 5 -58.00 -23.77 27.94
CA PRO A 5 -56.64 -24.30 27.74
C PRO A 5 -56.47 -25.80 28.05
N LEU A 6 -55.40 -26.41 27.50
CA LEU A 6 -54.90 -27.73 27.90
C LEU A 6 -53.51 -27.62 28.52
N ARG A 7 -53.42 -27.83 29.84
CA ARG A 7 -52.17 -28.20 30.53
C ARG A 7 -52.06 -29.72 30.58
N LEU A 8 -50.88 -30.25 30.32
CA LEU A 8 -50.43 -31.49 30.95
C LEU A 8 -49.02 -31.31 31.50
N SER A 9 -48.85 -31.75 32.74
CA SER A 9 -47.63 -31.63 33.53
C SER A 9 -46.77 -32.89 33.42
N GLY A 10 -45.47 -32.73 33.22
CA GLY A 10 -44.46 -33.77 33.40
C GLY A 10 -43.21 -33.15 34.03
N SER A 11 -42.56 -33.86 34.95
CA SER A 11 -41.43 -33.36 35.73
C SER A 11 -40.32 -34.40 35.84
N PHE A 12 -39.05 -33.94 35.86
CA PHE A 12 -37.80 -34.72 35.91
C PHE A 12 -37.47 -35.46 34.59
N SER A 13 -36.21 -35.60 34.16
CA SER A 13 -34.90 -35.39 34.81
C SER A 13 -33.80 -35.00 33.79
N PHE A 14 -32.71 -34.36 34.24
CA PHE A 14 -31.48 -34.16 33.44
C PHE A 14 -30.75 -35.48 33.17
N PRO A 15 -30.18 -35.64 31.96
CA PRO A 15 -28.76 -36.00 31.89
C PRO A 15 -27.98 -35.33 30.73
N GLY A 16 -26.68 -35.13 30.93
CA GLY A 16 -25.67 -35.22 29.88
C GLY A 16 -25.49 -34.02 28.93
N SER A 17 -24.39 -33.30 29.09
CA SER A 17 -23.91 -32.30 28.13
C SER A 17 -23.41 -32.93 26.83
N ALA A 18 -24.12 -32.71 25.72
CA ALA A 18 -23.58 -32.80 24.36
C ALA A 18 -24.49 -31.99 23.41
N ALA A 19 -24.24 -30.68 23.29
CA ALA A 19 -24.92 -29.86 22.29
C ALA A 19 -24.23 -30.05 20.92
N SER A 20 -24.76 -30.95 20.10
CA SER A 20 -24.45 -30.99 18.67
C SER A 20 -25.15 -29.82 17.98
N THR A 21 -24.37 -28.88 17.44
CA THR A 21 -24.86 -27.68 16.74
C THR A 21 -25.27 -28.00 15.30
N ASP A 22 -26.23 -28.90 15.13
CA ASP A 22 -26.87 -29.16 13.83
C ASP A 22 -28.03 -28.19 13.60
N CYS A 23 -27.68 -26.99 13.13
CA CYS A 23 -28.63 -26.08 12.49
C CYS A 23 -28.14 -25.90 11.04
N PRO A 24 -28.80 -26.51 10.03
CA PRO A 24 -28.38 -26.38 8.65
C PRO A 24 -28.30 -24.90 8.25
N SER A 25 -27.23 -24.47 7.58
CA SER A 25 -27.22 -23.12 7.01
C SER A 25 -28.28 -23.04 5.91
N PRO A 26 -28.91 -21.87 5.66
CA PRO A 26 -29.87 -21.72 4.56
C PRO A 26 -29.28 -22.07 3.18
N VAL A 27 -27.96 -21.94 3.04
CA VAL A 27 -27.20 -22.41 1.87
C VAL A 27 -27.20 -23.94 1.79
N SER A 28 -26.98 -24.65 2.91
CA SER A 28 -27.06 -26.11 2.94
C SER A 28 -28.45 -26.65 2.63
N GLU A 29 -29.53 -25.96 3.05
CA GLU A 29 -30.89 -26.30 2.65
C GLU A 29 -31.10 -26.11 1.14
N ALA A 30 -30.65 -24.98 0.57
CA ALA A 30 -30.73 -24.72 -0.87
C ALA A 30 -29.95 -25.76 -1.72
N PHE A 31 -28.86 -26.32 -1.20
CA PHE A 31 -28.11 -27.40 -1.86
C PHE A 31 -28.61 -28.81 -1.50
N SER A 32 -29.42 -29.00 -0.46
CA SER A 32 -29.91 -30.32 -0.02
C SER A 32 -30.85 -31.00 -1.02
N GLY A 33 -31.51 -30.22 -1.87
CA GLY A 33 -32.33 -30.75 -2.98
C GLY A 33 -31.52 -31.30 -4.16
N PHE A 34 -30.21 -31.07 -4.20
CA PHE A 34 -29.32 -31.52 -5.27
C PHE A 34 -28.51 -32.76 -4.85
N SER A 35 -29.21 -33.86 -4.56
CA SER A 35 -28.58 -35.16 -4.40
C SER A 35 -27.99 -35.62 -5.73
N THR A 36 -26.69 -35.90 -5.76
CA THR A 36 -26.06 -36.57 -6.90
C THR A 36 -26.36 -38.06 -6.85
N ASP A 37 -27.42 -38.49 -7.55
CA ASP A 37 -27.50 -39.88 -8.02
C ASP A 37 -26.38 -40.09 -9.05
N SER A 38 -25.24 -40.55 -8.55
CA SER A 38 -24.14 -41.05 -9.38
C SER A 38 -23.67 -42.39 -8.83
N ASP A 39 -23.95 -43.45 -9.60
CA ASP A 39 -23.51 -44.82 -9.32
C ASP A 39 -21.98 -44.91 -9.32
N VAL A 40 -21.35 -44.66 -8.17
CA VAL A 40 -20.01 -45.16 -7.90
C VAL A 40 -20.17 -46.55 -7.32
N SER A 41 -20.07 -47.56 -8.19
CA SER A 41 -20.26 -48.97 -7.85
C SER A 41 -19.36 -49.40 -6.69
N SER A 42 -19.97 -49.71 -5.54
CA SER A 42 -19.27 -50.23 -4.38
C SER A 42 -18.83 -51.68 -4.61
N SER A 43 -17.53 -51.90 -4.75
CA SER A 43 -16.92 -53.23 -4.65
C SER A 43 -16.29 -53.41 -3.27
N ASN A 44 -16.50 -54.58 -2.68
CA ASN A 44 -16.48 -54.74 -1.22
C ASN A 44 -15.12 -55.15 -0.66
N THR A 45 -14.86 -54.69 0.58
CA THR A 45 -13.99 -55.29 1.61
C THR A 45 -12.49 -55.54 1.32
N SER A 46 -11.64 -54.74 1.95
CA SER A 46 -10.77 -55.27 3.03
C SER A 46 -10.49 -54.19 4.09
N THR A 47 -10.64 -54.52 5.37
CA THR A 47 -10.31 -53.61 6.48
C THR A 47 -8.82 -53.68 6.78
N THR A 48 -8.05 -52.86 6.06
CA THR A 48 -6.63 -52.63 6.33
C THR A 48 -6.41 -51.13 6.49
N SER A 49 -5.62 -50.72 7.49
CA SER A 49 -5.33 -49.31 7.84
C SER A 49 -5.07 -48.43 6.61
N ILE A 50 -6.02 -47.57 6.25
CA ILE A 50 -6.03 -46.83 4.97
C ILE A 50 -4.98 -45.70 4.93
N PHE A 51 -4.48 -45.26 6.08
CA PHE A 51 -3.43 -44.24 6.13
C PHE A 51 -2.04 -44.87 6.14
N ASP A 52 -1.50 -45.07 4.94
CA ASP A 52 -0.05 -45.16 4.74
C ASP A 52 0.61 -43.84 5.20
N THR A 53 1.85 -43.93 5.69
CA THR A 53 2.58 -42.78 6.27
C THR A 53 3.27 -41.91 5.22
N SER A 54 3.12 -42.23 3.92
CA SER A 54 3.54 -41.37 2.81
C SER A 54 2.41 -40.43 2.36
N SER A 55 2.72 -39.12 2.33
CA SER A 55 2.07 -38.06 1.53
C SER A 55 0.53 -37.98 1.54
N THR A 56 -0.03 -37.02 2.30
CA THR A 56 -1.48 -36.71 2.23
C THR A 56 -1.83 -35.22 2.24
N ARG A 57 -1.19 -34.35 3.05
CA ARG A 57 -1.59 -32.92 3.11
C ARG A 57 -1.04 -32.05 1.99
N HIS A 58 0.25 -32.15 1.64
CA HIS A 58 0.80 -31.42 0.48
C HIS A 58 0.05 -31.75 -0.82
N ASP A 59 -0.34 -33.02 -0.97
CA ASP A 59 -1.09 -33.51 -2.13
C ASP A 59 -2.48 -32.84 -2.24
N ARG A 60 -3.16 -32.59 -1.11
CA ARG A 60 -4.39 -31.77 -1.07
C ARG A 60 -4.14 -30.34 -1.53
N LEU A 61 -3.04 -29.71 -1.05
CA LEU A 61 -2.65 -28.37 -1.50
C LEU A 61 -2.37 -28.34 -3.01
N GLY A 62 -1.65 -29.33 -3.52
CA GLY A 62 -1.37 -29.48 -4.95
C GLY A 62 -2.63 -29.61 -5.81
N ALA A 63 -3.69 -30.26 -5.30
CA ALA A 63 -4.98 -30.37 -5.97
C ALA A 63 -5.81 -29.07 -5.99
N TRP A 64 -5.46 -28.06 -5.18
CA TRP A 64 -6.20 -26.79 -5.10
C TRP A 64 -5.75 -25.72 -6.11
N PHE A 65 -4.69 -25.94 -6.88
CA PHE A 65 -4.12 -24.96 -7.83
C PHE A 65 -3.99 -25.53 -9.23
N LEU A 66 -3.93 -24.68 -10.26
CA LEU A 66 -3.68 -25.13 -11.63
C LEU A 66 -2.24 -25.64 -11.78
N GLY A 67 -1.31 -24.98 -11.09
CA GLY A 67 0.07 -25.41 -10.90
C GLY A 67 1.08 -24.66 -11.79
N PRO A 68 2.37 -24.58 -11.38
CA PRO A 68 3.41 -23.82 -12.07
C PRO A 68 3.67 -24.18 -13.54
N LYS A 69 3.26 -25.38 -13.97
CA LYS A 69 3.33 -25.91 -15.34
C LYS A 69 1.96 -26.34 -15.86
N ALA A 70 0.88 -25.90 -15.23
CA ALA A 70 -0.49 -26.34 -15.48
C ALA A 70 -0.63 -27.87 -15.35
N GLU A 71 -0.01 -28.43 -14.31
CA GLU A 71 -0.02 -29.86 -13.98
C GLU A 71 -1.45 -30.41 -13.86
N ASN A 72 -2.41 -29.59 -13.40
CA ASN A 72 -3.82 -29.96 -13.23
C ASN A 72 -4.72 -29.50 -14.38
N ILE A 73 -4.16 -29.19 -15.57
CA ILE A 73 -4.93 -28.61 -16.69
C ILE A 73 -6.09 -29.49 -17.19
N ASP A 74 -5.93 -30.82 -17.15
CA ASP A 74 -6.99 -31.73 -17.63
C ASP A 74 -8.17 -31.81 -16.65
N PHE A 75 -7.93 -31.66 -15.35
CA PHE A 75 -9.00 -31.46 -14.37
C PHE A 75 -9.73 -30.12 -14.60
N LEU A 76 -8.99 -29.04 -14.88
CA LEU A 76 -9.62 -27.75 -15.21
C LEU A 76 -10.53 -27.87 -16.45
N LYS A 77 -10.08 -28.54 -17.52
CA LYS A 77 -10.93 -28.81 -18.70
C LYS A 77 -12.17 -29.62 -18.35
N GLN A 78 -12.03 -30.68 -17.55
CA GLN A 78 -13.14 -31.52 -17.10
C GLN A 78 -14.18 -30.71 -16.30
N PHE A 79 -13.73 -29.88 -15.36
CA PHE A 79 -14.62 -29.05 -14.55
C PHE A 79 -15.31 -27.96 -15.38
N LEU A 80 -14.61 -27.34 -16.34
CA LEU A 80 -15.22 -26.36 -17.25
C LEU A 80 -16.29 -26.99 -18.16
N ASN A 81 -16.07 -28.21 -18.66
CA ASN A 81 -17.10 -28.96 -19.38
C ASN A 81 -18.30 -29.25 -18.47
N SER A 82 -18.07 -29.74 -17.25
CA SER A 82 -19.16 -30.00 -16.29
C SER A 82 -19.97 -28.73 -15.94
N VAL A 83 -19.32 -27.56 -15.85
CA VAL A 83 -20.01 -26.27 -15.66
C VAL A 83 -20.84 -25.90 -16.88
N ALA A 84 -20.35 -26.14 -18.10
CA ALA A 84 -21.10 -25.92 -19.33
C ALA A 84 -22.33 -26.85 -19.42
N ASP A 85 -22.14 -28.16 -19.19
CA ASP A 85 -23.20 -29.18 -19.23
C ASP A 85 -24.33 -28.86 -18.23
N GLN A 86 -23.97 -28.51 -16.99
CA GLN A 86 -24.94 -28.13 -15.95
C GLN A 86 -25.65 -26.81 -16.29
N THR A 87 -24.97 -25.87 -16.95
CA THR A 87 -25.58 -24.61 -17.43
C THR A 87 -26.55 -24.86 -18.58
N GLU A 88 -26.24 -25.78 -19.51
CA GLU A 88 -27.17 -26.20 -20.55
C GLU A 88 -28.42 -26.85 -19.95
N GLN A 89 -28.25 -27.82 -19.03
CA GLN A 89 -29.35 -28.48 -18.34
C GLN A 89 -30.26 -27.49 -17.61
N ALA A 90 -29.68 -26.55 -16.85
CA ALA A 90 -30.44 -25.52 -16.13
C ALA A 90 -31.24 -24.61 -17.07
N ARG A 91 -30.68 -24.23 -18.23
CA ARG A 91 -31.36 -23.38 -19.23
C ARG A 91 -32.45 -24.13 -19.99
N LEU A 92 -32.28 -25.42 -20.27
CA LEU A 92 -33.30 -26.25 -20.92
C LEU A 92 -34.45 -26.66 -19.98
N ALA A 93 -34.20 -26.72 -18.67
CA ALA A 93 -35.22 -27.02 -17.66
C ALA A 93 -36.14 -25.83 -17.35
N TYR A 94 -35.71 -24.60 -17.62
CA TYR A 94 -36.51 -23.40 -17.40
C TYR A 94 -37.43 -23.12 -18.60
N GLN A 95 -38.74 -23.27 -18.40
CA GLN A 95 -39.78 -23.23 -19.45
C GLN A 95 -39.48 -24.18 -20.63
N PRO A 96 -39.53 -25.52 -20.43
CA PRO A 96 -39.08 -26.49 -21.44
C PRO A 96 -39.83 -26.46 -22.79
N ASP A 97 -41.03 -25.87 -22.82
CA ASP A 97 -41.85 -25.72 -24.02
C ASP A 97 -41.48 -24.47 -24.87
N ASP A 98 -40.60 -23.59 -24.37
CA ASP A 98 -40.15 -22.41 -25.12
C ASP A 98 -39.32 -22.84 -26.36
N PRO A 99 -39.54 -22.19 -27.53
CA PRO A 99 -38.80 -22.54 -28.75
C PRO A 99 -37.32 -22.13 -28.65
N LYS A 100 -36.45 -22.88 -29.32
CA LYS A 100 -35.03 -22.52 -29.43
C LYS A 100 -34.86 -21.25 -30.27
N PHE A 101 -34.57 -20.13 -29.61
CA PHE A 101 -34.30 -18.84 -30.24
C PHE A 101 -33.07 -18.82 -31.17
N ILE A 102 -32.16 -19.79 -31.02
CA ILE A 102 -31.00 -20.00 -31.90
C ILE A 102 -31.04 -21.46 -32.34
N ASP A 103 -31.47 -21.70 -33.58
CA ASP A 103 -31.63 -23.04 -34.14
C ASP A 103 -30.42 -23.51 -34.96
N LYS A 104 -30.53 -24.69 -35.58
CA LYS A 104 -29.47 -25.27 -36.40
C LYS A 104 -29.32 -24.60 -37.77
N GLU A 105 -30.36 -23.98 -38.31
CA GLU A 105 -30.28 -23.22 -39.56
C GLU A 105 -29.48 -21.94 -39.34
N MET A 106 -29.83 -21.17 -38.31
CA MET A 106 -29.07 -20.00 -37.84
C MET A 106 -27.60 -20.36 -37.59
N GLN A 107 -27.33 -21.42 -36.81
CA GLN A 107 -25.97 -21.89 -36.53
C GLN A 107 -25.20 -22.28 -37.81
N SER A 108 -25.87 -22.85 -38.81
CA SER A 108 -25.25 -23.24 -40.09
C SER A 108 -25.02 -22.07 -41.05
N SER A 109 -25.60 -20.89 -40.78
CA SER A 109 -25.50 -19.73 -41.66
C SER A 109 -24.06 -19.20 -41.77
N ALA A 110 -23.70 -18.71 -42.96
CA ALA A 110 -22.36 -18.17 -43.21
C ALA A 110 -22.01 -16.97 -42.32
N VAL A 111 -23.02 -16.19 -41.89
CA VAL A 111 -22.83 -15.07 -40.96
C VAL A 111 -22.49 -15.59 -39.57
N PHE A 112 -23.29 -16.53 -39.02
CA PHE A 112 -23.03 -17.09 -37.69
C PHE A 112 -21.67 -17.79 -37.61
N GLN A 113 -21.31 -18.58 -38.62
CA GLN A 113 -20.01 -19.25 -38.70
C GLN A 113 -18.84 -18.26 -38.77
N LYS A 114 -19.01 -17.12 -39.46
CA LYS A 114 -18.02 -16.03 -39.50
C LYS A 114 -17.82 -15.42 -38.10
N GLU A 115 -18.89 -15.00 -37.43
CA GLU A 115 -18.82 -14.38 -36.11
C GLU A 115 -18.17 -15.32 -35.07
N MET A 116 -18.54 -16.61 -35.08
CA MET A 116 -17.91 -17.61 -34.20
C MET A 116 -16.43 -17.84 -34.51
N SER A 117 -16.03 -17.80 -35.78
CA SER A 117 -14.61 -17.89 -36.17
C SER A 117 -13.82 -16.65 -35.76
N GLU A 118 -14.41 -15.45 -35.85
CA GLU A 118 -13.77 -14.19 -35.43
C GLU A 118 -13.62 -14.14 -33.91
N LEU A 119 -14.59 -14.66 -33.15
CA LEU A 119 -14.49 -14.81 -31.70
C LEU A 119 -13.37 -15.79 -31.28
N ASP A 120 -13.25 -16.95 -31.95
CA ASP A 120 -12.18 -17.93 -31.69
C ASP A 120 -10.78 -17.34 -31.99
N VAL A 121 -10.63 -16.58 -33.08
CA VAL A 121 -9.39 -15.85 -33.39
C VAL A 121 -9.08 -14.82 -32.32
N ALA A 122 -10.04 -13.95 -31.96
CA ALA A 122 -9.84 -12.91 -30.96
C ALA A 122 -9.52 -13.48 -29.57
N LEU A 123 -10.13 -14.60 -29.18
CA LEU A 123 -9.83 -15.28 -27.92
C LEU A 123 -8.42 -15.88 -27.92
N LYS A 124 -7.97 -16.49 -29.03
CA LYS A 124 -6.60 -17.00 -29.19
C LYS A 124 -5.57 -15.88 -29.15
N GLU A 125 -5.83 -14.75 -29.79
CA GLU A 125 -4.98 -13.55 -29.74
C GLU A 125 -4.89 -13.00 -28.31
N LEU A 126 -6.02 -12.89 -27.60
CA LEU A 126 -6.06 -12.44 -26.20
C LEU A 126 -5.28 -13.37 -25.26
N VAL A 127 -5.51 -14.68 -25.34
CA VAL A 127 -4.79 -15.68 -24.51
C VAL A 127 -3.30 -15.70 -24.84
N GLY A 128 -2.94 -15.59 -26.12
CA GLY A 128 -1.55 -15.43 -26.57
C GLY A 128 -0.90 -14.20 -25.95
N ALA A 129 -1.52 -13.03 -26.11
CA ALA A 129 -1.04 -11.77 -25.54
C ALA A 129 -0.92 -11.83 -24.02
N LEU A 130 -1.91 -12.39 -23.30
CA LEU A 130 -1.84 -12.59 -21.85
C LEU A 130 -0.65 -13.48 -21.47
N SER A 131 -0.38 -14.56 -22.20
CA SER A 131 0.77 -15.44 -21.94
C SER A 131 2.13 -14.79 -22.20
N GLU A 132 2.21 -13.86 -23.17
CA GLU A 132 3.45 -13.20 -23.60
C GLU A 132 3.75 -11.89 -22.84
N HIS A 133 2.75 -11.31 -22.17
CA HIS A 133 2.82 -9.98 -21.56
C HIS A 133 2.47 -9.91 -20.07
N SER A 134 1.86 -10.94 -19.48
CA SER A 134 1.54 -10.96 -18.03
C SER A 134 2.75 -11.31 -17.18
N ILE A 135 2.73 -10.87 -15.92
CA ILE A 135 3.68 -11.36 -14.91
C ILE A 135 3.32 -12.83 -14.58
N PRO A 136 4.29 -13.77 -14.58
CA PRO A 136 4.00 -15.18 -14.36
C PRO A 136 3.82 -15.49 -12.85
N PHE A 137 2.74 -14.98 -12.25
CA PHE A 137 2.42 -15.17 -10.82
C PHE A 137 2.26 -16.64 -10.42
N TRP A 138 1.90 -17.51 -11.36
CA TRP A 138 1.83 -18.97 -11.17
C TRP A 138 3.20 -19.64 -10.95
N SER A 139 4.30 -18.95 -11.26
CA SER A 139 5.65 -19.51 -11.17
C SER A 139 6.26 -19.24 -9.78
N PRO A 140 6.75 -20.27 -9.06
CA PRO A 140 7.49 -20.11 -7.79
C PRO A 140 8.80 -19.31 -7.89
N ARG A 141 9.16 -18.82 -9.09
CA ARG A 141 10.21 -17.80 -9.28
C ARG A 141 9.75 -16.41 -8.84
N TYR A 142 8.45 -16.15 -8.85
CA TYR A 142 7.85 -14.91 -8.37
C TYR A 142 7.64 -14.98 -6.86
N ASN A 143 8.33 -14.12 -6.11
CA ASN A 143 8.21 -14.00 -4.65
C ASN A 143 8.36 -12.51 -4.26
N ALA A 144 7.44 -11.65 -4.71
CA ALA A 144 7.55 -10.20 -4.56
C ALA A 144 6.31 -9.57 -3.91
N HIS A 145 5.27 -9.24 -4.68
CA HIS A 145 4.02 -8.69 -4.14
C HIS A 145 3.04 -9.80 -3.71
N MET A 146 1.90 -9.39 -3.14
CA MET A 146 0.81 -10.25 -2.63
C MET A 146 -0.01 -10.93 -3.74
N ASN A 147 0.66 -11.48 -4.75
CA ASN A 147 0.07 -12.14 -5.91
C ASN A 147 0.76 -13.50 -6.14
N GLY A 148 -0.03 -14.52 -6.47
CA GLY A 148 0.44 -15.88 -6.80
C GLY A 148 -0.54 -16.57 -7.74
N ASP A 149 -0.43 -17.90 -7.88
CA ASP A 149 -1.50 -18.70 -8.50
C ASP A 149 -2.79 -18.60 -7.66
N THR A 150 -3.95 -18.66 -8.31
CA THR A 150 -5.24 -18.62 -7.62
C THR A 150 -5.78 -20.03 -7.41
N SER A 151 -6.57 -20.21 -6.36
CA SER A 151 -7.24 -21.48 -6.09
C SER A 151 -8.20 -21.85 -7.24
N LEU A 152 -8.08 -23.08 -7.75
CA LEU A 152 -9.04 -23.68 -8.68
C LEU A 152 -10.49 -23.59 -8.19
N PRO A 153 -10.85 -23.90 -6.92
CA PRO A 153 -12.22 -23.70 -6.46
C PRO A 153 -12.67 -22.23 -6.51
N GLY A 154 -11.80 -21.27 -6.18
CA GLY A 154 -12.12 -19.85 -6.31
C GLY A 154 -12.38 -19.42 -7.75
N LEU A 155 -11.55 -19.87 -8.69
CA LEU A 155 -11.70 -19.62 -10.12
C LEU A 155 -12.96 -20.26 -10.70
N LEU A 156 -13.20 -21.55 -10.41
CA LEU A 156 -14.35 -22.29 -10.92
C LEU A 156 -15.67 -21.75 -10.38
N GLY A 157 -15.72 -21.39 -9.09
CA GLY A 157 -16.91 -20.79 -8.48
C GLY A 157 -17.27 -19.45 -9.12
N TYR A 158 -16.26 -18.61 -9.40
CA TYR A 158 -16.46 -17.34 -10.11
C TYR A 158 -16.97 -17.57 -11.55
N LEU A 159 -16.32 -18.45 -12.31
CA LEU A 159 -16.69 -18.73 -13.71
C LEU A 159 -18.09 -19.34 -13.84
N ALA A 160 -18.46 -20.27 -12.96
CA ALA A 160 -19.79 -20.88 -12.96
C ALA A 160 -20.88 -19.83 -12.69
N ALA A 161 -20.70 -18.99 -11.67
CA ALA A 161 -21.65 -17.93 -11.36
C ALA A 161 -21.72 -16.83 -12.43
N ALA A 162 -20.61 -16.53 -13.12
CA ALA A 162 -20.58 -15.54 -14.20
C ALA A 162 -21.51 -15.91 -15.38
N LEU A 163 -21.78 -17.19 -15.63
CA LEU A 163 -22.75 -17.65 -16.65
C LEU A 163 -24.22 -17.31 -16.34
N PHE A 164 -24.51 -16.96 -15.08
CA PHE A 164 -25.81 -16.48 -14.62
C PHE A 164 -25.81 -14.96 -14.36
N ASN A 165 -24.63 -14.33 -14.30
CA ASN A 165 -24.42 -12.90 -14.07
C ASN A 165 -25.26 -12.25 -12.94
N PRO A 166 -25.32 -12.85 -11.73
CA PRO A 166 -26.17 -12.34 -10.64
C PRO A 166 -25.58 -11.06 -10.02
N ASN A 167 -26.46 -10.13 -9.67
CA ASN A 167 -26.08 -8.84 -9.09
C ASN A 167 -26.49 -8.76 -7.61
N ASN A 168 -25.52 -8.85 -6.69
CA ASN A 168 -25.78 -8.89 -5.25
C ASN A 168 -26.23 -7.52 -4.66
N VAL A 169 -26.60 -6.55 -5.49
CA VAL A 169 -27.18 -5.25 -5.05
C VAL A 169 -28.62 -5.35 -4.56
N CYS A 170 -29.38 -6.36 -5.04
CA CYS A 170 -30.75 -6.62 -4.60
C CYS A 170 -31.07 -8.12 -4.69
N THR A 171 -31.79 -8.63 -3.68
CA THR A 171 -32.10 -10.06 -3.54
C THR A 171 -32.85 -10.61 -4.75
N GLU A 172 -33.77 -9.84 -5.32
CA GLU A 172 -34.56 -10.21 -6.51
C GLU A 172 -33.72 -10.57 -7.76
N SER A 173 -32.53 -9.97 -7.92
CA SER A 173 -31.64 -10.23 -9.06
C SER A 173 -30.49 -11.20 -8.73
N SER A 174 -30.49 -11.75 -7.52
CA SER A 174 -29.41 -12.57 -6.99
C SER A 174 -29.82 -13.49 -5.82
N PRO A 175 -31.00 -14.14 -5.82
CA PRO A 175 -31.57 -14.72 -4.60
C PRO A 175 -30.65 -15.77 -3.95
N LEU A 176 -30.01 -16.61 -4.75
CA LEU A 176 -29.01 -17.58 -4.27
C LEU A 176 -27.70 -16.90 -3.86
N THR A 177 -27.11 -16.05 -4.71
CA THR A 177 -25.77 -15.50 -4.47
C THR A 177 -25.73 -14.42 -3.38
N SER A 178 -26.85 -13.75 -3.11
CA SER A 178 -27.03 -12.90 -1.92
C SER A 178 -27.00 -13.72 -0.63
N VAL A 179 -27.64 -14.90 -0.59
CA VAL A 179 -27.60 -15.81 0.57
C VAL A 179 -26.20 -16.40 0.74
N ILE A 180 -25.53 -16.78 -0.36
CA ILE A 180 -24.12 -17.22 -0.35
C ILE A 180 -23.20 -16.11 0.20
N GLU A 181 -23.42 -14.85 -0.15
CA GLU A 181 -22.58 -13.76 0.38
C GLU A 181 -22.78 -13.54 1.88
N ARG A 182 -24.02 -13.66 2.39
CA ARG A 182 -24.29 -13.64 3.84
C ARG A 182 -23.56 -14.79 4.55
N ASP A 183 -23.58 -15.99 3.97
CA ASP A 183 -22.86 -17.17 4.49
C ASP A 183 -21.33 -16.94 4.51
N VAL A 184 -20.76 -16.42 3.41
CA VAL A 184 -19.33 -16.02 3.35
C VAL A 184 -19.00 -14.95 4.40
N GLY A 185 -19.87 -13.95 4.60
CA GLY A 185 -19.71 -12.95 5.64
C GLY A 185 -19.63 -13.54 7.05
N LEU A 186 -20.52 -14.49 7.36
CA LEU A 186 -20.53 -15.20 8.65
C LEU A 186 -19.32 -16.15 8.81
N GLN A 187 -18.93 -16.87 7.76
CA GLN A 187 -17.73 -17.71 7.74
C GLN A 187 -16.46 -16.89 8.06
N LEU A 188 -16.32 -15.70 7.46
CA LEU A 188 -15.22 -14.78 7.75
C LEU A 188 -15.29 -14.26 9.19
N CYS A 189 -16.48 -13.86 9.67
CA CYS A 189 -16.68 -13.43 11.07
C CYS A 189 -16.26 -14.52 12.07
N GLN A 190 -16.68 -15.77 11.85
CA GLN A 190 -16.34 -16.92 12.70
C GLN A 190 -14.84 -17.20 12.70
N MET A 191 -14.19 -17.23 11.53
CA MET A 191 -12.74 -17.39 11.41
C MET A 191 -11.98 -16.27 12.14
N LEU A 192 -12.48 -15.03 12.10
CA LEU A 192 -11.89 -13.89 12.81
C LEU A 192 -12.17 -13.90 14.33
N GLY A 193 -12.96 -14.87 14.81
CA GLY A 193 -13.25 -15.09 16.23
C GLY A 193 -14.46 -14.33 16.78
N TYR A 194 -15.29 -13.74 15.91
CA TYR A 194 -16.57 -13.17 16.33
C TYR A 194 -17.60 -14.28 16.61
N ASP A 195 -18.51 -14.01 17.53
CA ASP A 195 -19.53 -14.97 17.96
C ASP A 195 -20.73 -14.98 17.01
N ILE A 196 -20.71 -15.88 16.02
CA ILE A 196 -21.82 -16.10 15.08
C ILE A 196 -23.00 -16.89 15.69
N SER A 197 -22.84 -17.46 16.89
CA SER A 197 -23.90 -18.17 17.61
C SER A 197 -24.89 -17.22 18.27
N ASN A 198 -24.49 -15.96 18.47
CA ASN A 198 -25.37 -14.87 18.88
C ASN A 198 -26.59 -14.76 17.94
N THR A 199 -27.79 -14.82 18.53
CA THR A 199 -29.09 -14.68 17.85
C THR A 199 -29.76 -13.33 18.06
N GLU A 200 -29.13 -12.43 18.83
CA GLU A 200 -29.61 -11.06 19.05
C GLU A 200 -29.39 -10.18 17.81
N SER A 201 -29.93 -8.96 17.84
CA SER A 201 -29.71 -7.93 16.82
C SER A 201 -28.23 -7.58 16.63
N SER A 202 -27.43 -7.75 17.69
CA SER A 202 -25.98 -7.52 17.74
C SER A 202 -25.16 -8.60 17.01
N LYS A 203 -25.79 -9.61 16.39
CA LYS A 203 -25.11 -10.68 15.65
C LYS A 203 -24.06 -10.11 14.67
N PRO A 204 -22.83 -10.67 14.60
CA PRO A 204 -21.81 -10.23 13.66
C PRO A 204 -22.28 -10.29 12.21
N TRP A 205 -21.80 -9.36 11.38
CA TRP A 205 -22.16 -9.27 9.97
C TRP A 205 -20.92 -8.97 9.14
N GLY A 206 -20.82 -9.60 7.97
CA GLY A 206 -19.78 -9.29 6.99
C GLY A 206 -20.30 -9.39 5.56
N HIS A 207 -19.56 -8.80 4.63
CA HIS A 207 -19.87 -8.85 3.20
C HIS A 207 -18.59 -8.74 2.36
N ILE A 208 -18.73 -9.03 1.06
CA ILE A 208 -17.67 -8.90 0.07
C ILE A 208 -17.67 -7.48 -0.52
N VAL A 209 -16.49 -6.92 -0.74
CA VAL A 209 -16.26 -5.65 -1.46
C VAL A 209 -15.29 -5.88 -2.62
N CYS A 210 -15.13 -4.92 -3.52
CA CYS A 210 -14.17 -5.02 -4.62
C CYS A 210 -12.70 -5.06 -4.16
N GLY A 211 -12.41 -4.67 -2.91
CA GLY A 211 -11.11 -4.85 -2.26
C GLY A 211 -10.94 -4.08 -0.95
N GLY A 212 -9.91 -4.41 -0.17
CA GLY A 212 -9.63 -3.83 1.15
C GLY A 212 -9.46 -2.31 1.18
N SER A 213 -9.21 -1.65 0.05
CA SER A 213 -9.32 -0.18 -0.05
C SER A 213 -10.73 0.34 0.22
N VAL A 214 -11.76 -0.39 -0.20
CA VAL A 214 -13.17 -0.04 0.03
C VAL A 214 -13.64 -0.50 1.40
N ALA A 215 -13.25 -1.70 1.87
CA ALA A 215 -13.51 -2.13 3.24
C ALA A 215 -12.94 -1.13 4.28
N ASN A 216 -11.69 -0.67 4.08
CA ASN A 216 -11.11 0.37 4.91
C ASN A 216 -11.90 1.70 4.81
N LEU A 217 -12.35 2.11 3.61
CA LEU A 217 -13.17 3.31 3.42
C LEU A 217 -14.54 3.21 4.14
N GLU A 218 -15.21 2.06 4.04
CA GLU A 218 -16.47 1.77 4.73
C GLU A 218 -16.29 1.76 6.25
N SER A 219 -15.20 1.17 6.76
CA SER A 219 -14.88 1.22 8.20
C SER A 219 -14.67 2.66 8.70
N ILE A 220 -14.00 3.51 7.90
CA ILE A 220 -13.82 4.94 8.21
C ILE A 220 -15.17 5.65 8.21
N TRP A 221 -16.04 5.36 7.24
CA TRP A 221 -17.36 5.96 7.12
C TRP A 221 -18.28 5.56 8.28
N ALA A 222 -18.32 4.26 8.63
CA ALA A 222 -19.09 3.74 9.75
C ALA A 222 -18.61 4.32 11.09
N ALA A 223 -17.31 4.28 11.39
CA ALA A 223 -16.76 4.84 12.63
C ALA A 223 -16.89 6.38 12.71
N ARG A 224 -16.83 7.08 11.57
CA ARG A 224 -17.14 8.52 11.50
C ARG A 224 -18.59 8.79 11.89
N ASN A 225 -19.54 8.05 11.32
CA ASN A 225 -20.97 8.25 11.58
C ASN A 225 -21.36 7.83 13.00
N MET A 226 -20.81 6.71 13.50
CA MET A 226 -20.94 6.25 14.89
C MET A 226 -20.59 7.37 15.87
N LYS A 227 -19.44 8.02 15.67
CA LYS A 227 -18.88 9.03 16.58
C LYS A 227 -19.82 10.23 16.78
N PHE A 228 -20.57 10.61 15.75
CA PHE A 228 -21.47 11.78 15.79
C PHE A 228 -22.93 11.43 16.08
N TYR A 229 -23.35 10.16 15.96
CA TYR A 229 -24.74 9.75 16.17
C TYR A 229 -25.34 10.23 17.53
N PRO A 230 -24.61 10.20 18.66
CA PRO A 230 -25.13 10.73 19.93
C PRO A 230 -25.36 12.26 19.91
N LEU A 231 -24.56 13.02 19.15
CA LEU A 231 -24.78 14.47 18.97
C LEU A 231 -25.98 14.76 18.05
N SER A 232 -26.20 13.93 17.03
CA SER A 232 -27.41 13.98 16.20
C SER A 232 -28.67 13.73 17.03
N LEU A 233 -28.65 12.73 17.92
CA LEU A 233 -29.75 12.49 18.85
C LEU A 233 -29.91 13.62 19.87
N ALA A 234 -28.84 14.17 20.41
CA ALA A 234 -28.91 15.34 21.30
C ALA A 234 -29.62 16.54 20.64
N CYS A 235 -29.45 16.73 19.33
CA CYS A 235 -30.20 17.74 18.56
C CYS A 235 -31.68 17.40 18.41
N ALA A 236 -32.03 16.13 18.17
CA ALA A 236 -33.43 15.70 18.08
C ALA A 236 -34.18 15.76 19.44
N LEU A 237 -33.43 15.85 20.55
CA LEU A 237 -33.92 16.05 21.92
C LEU A 237 -33.94 17.53 22.35
N GLU A 238 -33.64 18.49 21.47
CA GLU A 238 -33.72 19.93 21.80
C GLU A 238 -35.16 20.41 22.01
N PRO A 239 -35.39 21.51 22.78
CA PRO A 239 -36.75 21.97 23.07
C PRO A 239 -37.52 22.30 21.78
N GLY A 240 -38.66 21.65 21.58
CA GLY A 240 -39.45 21.75 20.34
C GLY A 240 -38.96 20.91 19.15
N ALA A 241 -37.93 20.07 19.33
CA ALA A 241 -37.53 19.06 18.34
C ALA A 241 -38.38 17.77 18.48
N SER A 242 -38.28 16.87 17.49
CA SER A 242 -39.19 15.72 17.36
C SER A 242 -39.17 14.70 18.50
N LEU A 243 -38.09 14.64 19.30
CA LEU A 243 -37.95 13.72 20.43
C LEU A 243 -37.90 14.45 21.80
N ASP A 244 -38.19 15.75 21.86
CA ASP A 244 -38.19 16.55 23.10
C ASP A 244 -38.99 15.91 24.25
N PHE A 245 -40.04 15.14 23.93
CA PHE A 245 -40.88 14.46 24.91
C PHE A 245 -40.14 13.43 25.79
N ILE A 246 -39.01 12.86 25.34
CA ILE A 246 -38.16 11.94 26.16
C ILE A 246 -36.91 12.62 26.72
N ARG A 247 -36.73 13.92 26.48
CA ARG A 247 -35.51 14.69 26.83
C ARG A 247 -35.10 14.55 28.29
N ASN A 248 -36.06 14.46 29.19
CA ASN A 248 -35.84 14.40 30.64
C ASN A 248 -35.95 12.97 31.21
N GLU A 249 -36.05 11.96 30.33
CA GLU A 249 -36.25 10.55 30.70
C GLU A 249 -35.16 9.64 30.11
N PHE A 250 -34.61 9.94 28.93
CA PHE A 250 -33.64 9.06 28.28
C PHE A 250 -32.23 9.16 28.87
N GLU A 251 -31.88 8.15 29.66
CA GLU A 251 -30.55 7.96 30.24
C GLU A 251 -29.60 7.19 29.31
N ILE A 252 -28.29 7.44 29.43
CA ILE A 252 -27.21 6.77 28.70
C ILE A 252 -26.05 6.45 29.65
N GLU A 253 -25.37 5.33 29.42
CA GLU A 253 -24.14 4.98 30.14
C GLU A 253 -22.93 5.65 29.46
N LEU A 254 -22.20 6.49 30.18
CA LEU A 254 -20.94 7.06 29.71
C LEU A 254 -19.84 5.99 29.66
N CYS A 255 -18.75 6.20 28.92
CA CYS A 255 -17.67 5.19 28.88
C CYS A 255 -17.01 4.88 30.22
N THR A 256 -17.15 5.78 31.20
CA THR A 256 -16.74 5.62 32.61
C THR A 256 -17.63 4.67 33.41
N GLY A 257 -18.82 4.31 32.90
CA GLY A 257 -19.86 3.57 33.62
C GLY A 257 -20.85 4.45 34.41
N GLU A 258 -20.72 5.78 34.34
CA GLU A 258 -21.71 6.71 34.91
C GLU A 258 -22.99 6.73 34.07
N ILE A 259 -24.17 6.65 34.69
CA ILE A 259 -25.46 6.79 34.02
C ILE A 259 -25.92 8.24 34.13
N LYS A 260 -26.34 8.84 33.00
CA LYS A 260 -26.70 10.26 32.92
C LYS A 260 -27.79 10.48 31.88
N LEU A 261 -28.69 11.44 32.11
CA LEU A 261 -29.64 11.89 31.08
C LEU A 261 -28.86 12.39 29.85
N LEU A 262 -29.20 11.91 28.66
CA LEU A 262 -28.49 12.27 27.42
C LEU A 262 -28.52 13.79 27.19
N SER A 263 -29.64 14.45 27.53
CA SER A 263 -29.81 15.90 27.46
C SER A 263 -28.93 16.71 28.44
N GLN A 264 -28.31 16.05 29.42
CA GLN A 264 -27.39 16.63 30.40
C GLN A 264 -25.93 16.24 30.14
N ALA A 265 -25.68 15.28 29.25
CA ALA A 265 -24.34 14.89 28.86
C ALA A 265 -23.67 15.99 28.01
N THR A 266 -22.40 16.25 28.29
CA THR A 266 -21.57 17.19 27.53
C THR A 266 -21.22 16.62 26.16
N ALA A 267 -20.87 17.50 25.22
CA ALA A 267 -20.41 17.06 23.90
C ALA A 267 -19.16 16.15 23.97
N TRP A 268 -18.28 16.33 24.96
CA TRP A 268 -17.16 15.42 25.20
C TRP A 268 -17.63 14.03 25.62
N GLU A 269 -18.54 13.94 26.59
CA GLU A 269 -19.11 12.67 27.06
C GLU A 269 -19.85 11.92 25.93
N LEU A 270 -20.68 12.63 25.15
CA LEU A 270 -21.42 12.07 24.02
C LEU A 270 -20.51 11.60 22.87
N MET A 271 -19.43 12.34 22.58
CA MET A 271 -18.41 11.91 21.61
C MET A 271 -17.51 10.76 22.14
N ASN A 272 -17.70 10.32 23.39
CA ASN A 272 -16.93 9.27 24.03
C ASN A 272 -17.80 8.15 24.62
N LEU A 273 -19.02 7.93 24.13
CA LEU A 273 -19.74 6.69 24.42
C LEU A 273 -18.95 5.45 23.91
N LYS A 274 -19.22 4.27 24.49
CA LYS A 274 -18.69 3.00 23.98
C LYS A 274 -19.40 2.65 22.65
N PRO A 275 -18.75 1.98 21.68
CA PRO A 275 -19.41 1.56 20.44
C PRO A 275 -20.74 0.84 20.67
N GLU A 276 -20.75 -0.15 21.57
CA GLU A 276 -21.93 -0.91 22.00
C GLU A 276 -23.07 0.00 22.49
N THR A 277 -22.76 0.97 23.35
CA THR A 277 -23.73 1.95 23.86
C THR A 277 -24.35 2.78 22.73
N VAL A 278 -23.60 3.12 21.67
CA VAL A 278 -24.15 3.83 20.51
C VAL A 278 -25.06 2.93 19.69
N PHE A 279 -24.70 1.65 19.53
CA PHE A 279 -25.49 0.67 18.76
C PHE A 279 -26.81 0.28 19.45
N ASP A 280 -26.87 0.34 20.79
CA ASP A 280 -28.07 0.04 21.58
C ASP A 280 -29.13 1.16 21.50
N ILE A 281 -28.76 2.41 21.20
CA ILE A 281 -29.67 3.57 21.22
C ILE A 281 -30.97 3.35 20.41
N PRO A 282 -30.96 2.91 19.13
CA PRO A 282 -32.19 2.71 18.37
C PRO A 282 -33.15 1.71 19.01
N GLU A 283 -32.61 0.62 19.57
CA GLU A 283 -33.38 -0.48 20.13
C GLU A 283 -33.92 -0.14 21.52
N ARG A 284 -33.16 0.64 22.31
CA ARG A 284 -33.63 1.27 23.54
C ARG A 284 -34.75 2.26 23.27
N LEU A 285 -34.59 3.17 22.31
CA LEU A 285 -35.66 4.12 21.92
C LEU A 285 -36.94 3.40 21.45
N GLN A 286 -36.81 2.26 20.76
CA GLN A 286 -37.95 1.43 20.36
C GLN A 286 -38.60 0.69 21.53
N SER A 287 -37.82 0.12 22.45
CA SER A 287 -38.32 -0.73 23.54
C SER A 287 -38.80 0.05 24.78
N GLU A 288 -38.13 1.15 25.13
CA GLU A 288 -38.46 1.99 26.29
C GLU A 288 -39.58 2.99 25.98
N TYR A 289 -39.64 3.53 24.74
CA TYR A 289 -40.54 4.64 24.37
C TYR A 289 -41.44 4.35 23.15
N ALA A 290 -41.46 3.11 22.64
CA ALA A 290 -42.24 2.72 21.45
C ALA A 290 -41.93 3.53 20.17
N ILE A 291 -40.75 4.15 20.07
CA ILE A 291 -40.35 4.92 18.88
C ILE A 291 -40.03 3.95 17.75
N SER A 292 -40.89 3.89 16.73
CA SER A 292 -40.65 3.04 15.56
C SER A 292 -39.39 3.46 14.80
N ALA A 293 -38.71 2.50 14.17
CA ALA A 293 -37.50 2.77 13.40
C ALA A 293 -37.72 3.78 12.25
N GLY A 294 -38.91 3.82 11.65
CA GLY A 294 -39.30 4.84 10.68
C GLY A 294 -39.39 6.24 11.30
N ALA A 295 -40.07 6.38 12.45
CA ALA A 295 -40.17 7.64 13.18
C ALA A 295 -38.79 8.13 13.65
N LEU A 296 -37.94 7.24 14.16
CA LEU A 296 -36.57 7.57 14.56
C LEU A 296 -35.73 8.06 13.37
N SER A 297 -35.85 7.39 12.21
CA SER A 297 -35.16 7.79 10.98
C SER A 297 -35.62 9.17 10.53
N THR A 298 -36.92 9.46 10.57
CA THR A 298 -37.47 10.80 10.26
C THR A 298 -36.98 11.87 11.23
N ALA A 299 -36.97 11.59 12.54
CA ALA A 299 -36.57 12.53 13.57
C ALA A 299 -35.06 12.86 13.54
N LEU A 300 -34.21 11.88 13.22
CA LEU A 300 -32.76 12.06 13.17
C LEU A 300 -32.24 12.61 11.84
N ASN A 301 -32.94 12.37 10.72
CA ASN A 301 -32.46 12.73 9.38
C ASN A 301 -31.93 14.18 9.24
N PRO A 302 -32.55 15.24 9.80
CA PRO A 302 -32.02 16.61 9.70
C PRO A 302 -30.67 16.83 10.41
N TYR A 303 -30.33 15.95 11.36
CA TYR A 303 -29.19 16.10 12.27
C TYR A 303 -28.09 15.05 12.06
N LEU A 304 -28.35 14.00 11.28
CA LEU A 304 -27.35 12.99 10.90
C LEU A 304 -26.25 13.63 10.04
N ILE A 305 -24.98 13.30 10.31
CA ILE A 305 -23.84 13.87 9.56
C ILE A 305 -23.79 13.39 8.10
N GLN A 306 -24.51 12.31 7.78
CA GLN A 306 -24.81 11.86 6.43
C GLN A 306 -25.61 12.93 5.66
N THR A 307 -26.45 13.70 6.35
CA THR A 307 -27.32 14.75 5.79
C THR A 307 -26.73 16.15 5.97
N CYS A 308 -26.34 16.54 7.19
CA CYS A 308 -25.88 17.91 7.48
C CYS A 308 -24.37 18.12 7.32
N GLY A 309 -23.57 17.06 7.19
CA GLY A 309 -22.11 17.10 7.30
C GLY A 309 -21.63 17.23 8.75
N LYS A 310 -20.45 16.66 9.04
CA LYS A 310 -19.90 16.63 10.42
C LYS A 310 -19.61 18.03 10.99
N ASP A 311 -19.17 18.95 10.13
CA ASP A 311 -18.67 20.27 10.53
C ASP A 311 -19.78 21.14 11.15
N VAL A 312 -21.05 20.88 10.79
CA VAL A 312 -22.22 21.53 11.38
C VAL A 312 -22.35 21.16 12.87
N LEU A 313 -22.19 19.87 13.20
CA LEU A 313 -22.21 19.41 14.59
C LEU A 313 -20.94 19.81 15.34
N GLU A 314 -19.76 19.70 14.71
CA GLU A 314 -18.50 20.17 15.31
C GLU A 314 -18.61 21.66 15.72
N LYS A 315 -19.13 22.51 14.83
CA LYS A 315 -19.37 23.93 15.12
C LYS A 315 -20.45 24.16 16.18
N LYS A 316 -21.57 23.43 16.11
CA LYS A 316 -22.70 23.58 17.07
C LYS A 316 -22.29 23.25 18.50
N PHE A 317 -21.50 22.19 18.68
CA PHE A 317 -21.09 21.69 19.99
C PHE A 317 -19.69 22.16 20.42
N GLY A 318 -19.02 23.00 19.62
CA GLY A 318 -17.68 23.53 19.93
C GLY A 318 -16.57 22.47 19.93
N MET A 319 -16.76 21.37 19.19
CA MET A 319 -15.87 20.23 19.19
C MET A 319 -14.67 20.40 18.26
N LYS A 320 -13.50 19.94 18.71
CA LYS A 320 -12.31 19.78 17.87
C LYS A 320 -12.53 18.63 16.88
N PRO A 321 -12.06 18.74 15.62
CA PRO A 321 -12.16 17.64 14.67
C PRO A 321 -11.43 16.39 15.18
N SER A 322 -12.11 15.25 15.13
CA SER A 322 -11.62 14.01 15.72
C SER A 322 -10.43 13.41 14.95
N LYS A 323 -9.71 12.48 15.57
CA LYS A 323 -8.50 11.84 15.01
C LYS A 323 -8.65 10.33 14.85
N TYR A 324 -7.91 9.76 13.90
CA TYR A 324 -7.56 8.34 13.82
C TYR A 324 -6.10 8.15 14.21
N PHE A 325 -5.76 6.99 14.77
CA PHE A 325 -4.37 6.57 15.00
C PHE A 325 -4.08 5.27 14.26
N VAL A 326 -2.94 5.21 13.58
CA VAL A 326 -2.49 4.03 12.80
C VAL A 326 -0.97 4.01 12.76
N GLY A 327 -0.35 2.83 12.66
CA GLY A 327 1.11 2.72 12.54
C GLY A 327 1.64 3.44 11.30
N THR A 328 2.86 4.02 11.37
CA THR A 328 3.49 4.74 10.24
C THR A 328 3.57 3.90 8.95
N THR A 329 3.60 2.57 9.07
CA THR A 329 3.56 1.57 8.00
C THR A 329 2.17 1.39 7.34
N LYS A 330 1.21 2.29 7.60
CA LYS A 330 -0.15 2.28 7.04
C LYS A 330 -0.19 2.14 5.52
N HIS A 331 -1.14 1.34 5.04
CA HIS A 331 -1.50 1.31 3.63
C HIS A 331 -2.12 2.65 3.18
N TYR A 332 -1.87 3.08 1.94
CA TYR A 332 -2.31 4.37 1.41
C TYR A 332 -3.84 4.55 1.36
N SER A 333 -4.62 3.47 1.55
CA SER A 333 -6.08 3.54 1.71
C SER A 333 -6.52 4.42 2.87
N TRP A 334 -5.74 4.52 3.96
CA TRP A 334 -6.11 5.28 5.15
C TRP A 334 -6.17 6.81 4.90
N PRO A 335 -5.09 7.49 4.46
CA PRO A 335 -5.17 8.90 4.11
C PRO A 335 -6.11 9.18 2.91
N LYS A 336 -6.22 8.25 1.95
CA LYS A 336 -7.19 8.32 0.83
C LYS A 336 -8.64 8.30 1.35
N GLY A 337 -8.97 7.38 2.25
CA GLY A 337 -10.31 7.22 2.81
C GLY A 337 -10.71 8.40 3.68
N ALA A 338 -9.79 8.96 4.46
CA ALA A 338 -10.01 10.20 5.19
C ALA A 338 -10.28 11.40 4.26
N ALA A 339 -9.59 11.49 3.12
CA ALA A 339 -9.87 12.53 2.13
C ALA A 339 -11.26 12.36 1.49
N VAL A 340 -11.62 11.13 1.07
CA VAL A 340 -12.94 10.82 0.48
C VAL A 340 -14.09 11.06 1.45
N THR A 341 -13.93 10.75 2.74
CA THR A 341 -14.97 10.92 3.77
C THR A 341 -15.07 12.33 4.35
N GLY A 342 -14.32 13.31 3.82
CA GLY A 342 -14.32 14.70 4.32
C GLY A 342 -13.69 14.86 5.71
N ILE A 343 -12.88 13.90 6.15
CA ILE A 343 -12.13 13.95 7.41
C ILE A 343 -10.77 14.65 7.22
N GLY A 344 -10.16 14.52 6.04
CA GLY A 344 -8.85 15.06 5.72
C GLY A 344 -7.70 14.18 6.20
N SER A 345 -6.65 14.07 5.38
CA SER A 345 -5.52 13.16 5.67
C SER A 345 -4.71 13.56 6.92
N GLU A 346 -4.68 14.85 7.29
CA GLU A 346 -4.07 15.37 8.53
C GLU A 346 -4.75 14.87 9.83
N HIS A 347 -5.88 14.17 9.71
CA HIS A 347 -6.58 13.53 10.83
C HIS A 347 -6.29 12.03 10.94
N ILE A 348 -5.52 11.46 10.01
CA ILE A 348 -4.87 10.15 10.17
C ILE A 348 -3.50 10.38 10.80
N ILE A 349 -3.40 10.19 12.12
CA ILE A 349 -2.17 10.43 12.87
C ILE A 349 -1.29 9.17 12.87
N ASP A 350 -0.03 9.38 12.51
CA ASP A 350 0.97 8.32 12.54
C ASP A 350 1.45 8.04 13.97
N VAL A 351 1.33 6.78 14.36
CA VAL A 351 1.97 6.20 15.54
C VAL A 351 3.31 5.62 15.11
N PRO A 352 4.45 6.07 15.69
CA PRO A 352 5.76 5.49 15.42
C PRO A 352 5.80 3.97 15.62
N VAL A 353 6.65 3.30 14.84
CA VAL A 353 6.82 1.84 14.87
C VAL A 353 8.10 1.42 15.62
N ASP A 354 8.14 0.16 16.06
CA ASP A 354 9.32 -0.51 16.60
C ASP A 354 10.27 -0.99 15.48
N ILE A 355 11.39 -1.61 15.88
CA ILE A 355 12.40 -2.16 14.94
C ILE A 355 11.90 -3.38 14.14
N ASP A 356 10.78 -3.99 14.53
CA ASP A 356 10.11 -5.06 13.78
C ASP A 356 8.96 -4.48 12.90
N ALA A 357 8.92 -3.16 12.75
CA ALA A 357 7.95 -2.37 11.98
C ALA A 357 6.49 -2.41 12.47
N ARG A 358 6.28 -2.70 13.76
CA ARG A 358 4.97 -2.75 14.44
C ARG A 358 4.66 -1.46 15.20
N MET A 359 3.40 -1.06 15.32
CA MET A 359 2.96 0.09 16.12
C MET A 359 3.49 0.05 17.57
N SER A 360 4.11 1.15 18.01
CA SER A 360 4.54 1.32 19.41
C SER A 360 3.37 1.68 20.32
N ILE A 361 2.97 0.74 21.19
CA ILE A 361 1.93 0.96 22.22
C ILE A 361 2.27 2.12 23.15
N ALA A 362 3.55 2.33 23.48
CA ALA A 362 3.97 3.45 24.32
C ALA A 362 3.71 4.81 23.63
N LYS A 363 3.96 4.91 22.32
CA LYS A 363 3.69 6.15 21.56
C LYS A 363 2.20 6.35 21.28
N LEU A 364 1.43 5.27 21.12
CA LEU A 364 -0.03 5.36 21.10
C LEU A 364 -0.58 5.89 22.44
N ASP A 365 -0.07 5.40 23.58
CA ASP A 365 -0.47 5.84 24.92
C ASP A 365 -0.19 7.34 25.14
N GLU A 366 1.01 7.82 24.77
CA GLU A 366 1.37 9.25 24.78
C GLU A 366 0.38 10.10 23.95
N GLN A 367 0.05 9.66 22.73
CA GLN A 367 -0.86 10.37 21.82
C GLN A 367 -2.32 10.35 22.29
N LEU A 368 -2.82 9.22 22.81
CA LEU A 368 -4.16 9.10 23.40
C LEU A 368 -4.29 9.95 24.67
N HIS A 369 -3.25 10.01 25.51
CA HIS A 369 -3.22 10.89 26.68
C HIS A 369 -3.34 12.37 26.26
N HIS A 370 -2.60 12.77 25.23
CA HIS A 370 -2.71 14.12 24.67
C HIS A 370 -4.11 14.42 24.13
N CYS A 371 -4.79 13.46 23.49
CA CYS A 371 -6.18 13.59 23.06
C CYS A 371 -7.15 13.78 24.24
N LEU A 372 -7.02 12.98 25.30
CA LEU A 372 -7.81 13.10 26.53
C LEU A 372 -7.65 14.49 27.16
N VAL A 373 -6.41 14.91 27.47
CA VAL A 373 -6.12 16.18 28.14
C VAL A 373 -6.60 17.40 27.34
N ASN A 374 -6.57 17.32 26.00
CA ASN A 374 -6.99 18.41 25.12
C ASN A 374 -8.46 18.34 24.68
N HIS A 375 -9.26 17.39 25.16
CA HIS A 375 -10.61 17.12 24.67
C HIS A 375 -10.69 17.01 23.12
N THR A 376 -9.78 16.23 22.52
CA THR A 376 -9.78 15.92 21.08
C THR A 376 -10.28 14.49 20.89
N PRO A 377 -11.50 14.26 20.36
CA PRO A 377 -12.07 12.92 20.32
C PRO A 377 -11.35 12.04 19.29
N VAL A 378 -11.49 10.72 19.46
CA VAL A 378 -10.82 9.72 18.63
C VAL A 378 -11.88 8.85 17.96
N TYR A 379 -11.87 8.81 16.62
CA TYR A 379 -12.76 7.95 15.84
C TYR A 379 -12.43 6.48 16.10
N ALA A 380 -11.21 6.07 15.72
CA ALA A 380 -10.71 4.73 15.93
C ALA A 380 -9.18 4.69 16.06
N VAL A 381 -8.68 3.59 16.64
CA VAL A 381 -7.30 3.14 16.48
C VAL A 381 -7.29 1.94 15.53
N VAL A 382 -6.37 1.96 14.57
CA VAL A 382 -6.19 0.92 13.54
C VAL A 382 -4.98 0.06 13.90
N ALA A 383 -5.18 -1.23 14.14
CA ALA A 383 -4.11 -2.20 14.23
C ALA A 383 -3.89 -2.85 12.86
N ILE A 384 -2.68 -2.77 12.31
CA ILE A 384 -2.32 -3.38 11.02
C ILE A 384 -1.92 -4.84 11.26
N MET A 385 -2.72 -5.75 10.76
CA MET A 385 -2.54 -7.19 10.95
C MET A 385 -1.93 -7.77 9.67
N GLY A 386 -0.64 -7.50 9.47
CA GLY A 386 0.10 -7.86 8.25
C GLY A 386 0.38 -6.65 7.35
N SER A 387 1.31 -5.78 7.75
CA SER A 387 1.69 -4.56 7.01
C SER A 387 2.17 -4.87 5.59
N THR A 388 1.80 -4.02 4.62
CA THR A 388 2.10 -4.20 3.17
C THR A 388 3.55 -4.58 2.86
N GLU A 389 4.52 -3.82 3.41
CA GLU A 389 5.94 -3.95 3.03
C GLU A 389 6.70 -5.02 3.81
N HIS A 390 6.25 -5.36 5.04
CA HIS A 390 7.04 -6.13 6.01
C HIS A 390 6.34 -7.37 6.59
N GLY A 391 5.05 -7.56 6.31
CA GLY A 391 4.22 -8.56 6.98
C GLY A 391 4.16 -8.40 8.51
N ALA A 392 4.42 -7.20 9.05
CA ALA A 392 4.40 -6.93 10.48
C ALA A 392 2.97 -7.01 11.04
N VAL A 393 2.83 -7.49 12.26
CA VAL A 393 1.54 -7.65 12.95
C VAL A 393 1.56 -6.74 14.19
N ASP A 394 0.69 -5.73 14.18
CA ASP A 394 0.59 -4.76 15.26
C ASP A 394 0.07 -5.40 16.56
N PRO A 395 0.47 -4.86 17.73
CA PRO A 395 0.06 -5.35 19.03
C PRO A 395 -1.40 -4.97 19.38
N ILE A 396 -2.37 -5.48 18.63
CA ILE A 396 -3.81 -5.23 18.84
C ILE A 396 -4.27 -5.56 20.28
N LYS A 397 -3.64 -6.53 20.95
CA LYS A 397 -3.84 -6.81 22.38
C LYS A 397 -3.58 -5.57 23.25
N GLY A 398 -2.51 -4.84 22.97
CA GLY A 398 -2.17 -3.58 23.64
C GLY A 398 -3.16 -2.46 23.29
N VAL A 399 -3.63 -2.38 22.04
CA VAL A 399 -4.65 -1.40 21.61
C VAL A 399 -5.97 -1.59 22.37
N VAL A 400 -6.43 -2.84 22.53
CA VAL A 400 -7.65 -3.18 23.29
C VAL A 400 -7.49 -2.89 24.78
N GLN A 401 -6.32 -3.15 25.35
CA GLN A 401 -5.98 -2.79 26.73
C GLN A 401 -5.97 -1.26 26.93
N LEU A 402 -5.43 -0.49 25.98
CA LEU A 402 -5.48 0.97 26.00
C LEU A 402 -6.93 1.48 25.87
N ARG A 403 -7.79 0.89 25.02
CA ARG A 403 -9.22 1.26 24.97
C ARG A 403 -9.86 1.14 26.35
N THR A 404 -9.65 0.01 27.03
CA THR A 404 -10.18 -0.21 28.39
C THR A 404 -9.63 0.80 29.40
N LYS A 405 -8.31 1.07 29.36
CA LYS A 405 -7.64 2.09 30.20
C LYS A 405 -8.26 3.48 30.00
N TYR A 406 -8.50 3.89 28.76
CA TYR A 406 -8.99 5.23 28.44
C TYR A 406 -10.50 5.40 28.65
N GLN A 407 -11.30 4.35 28.49
CA GLN A 407 -12.74 4.41 28.79
C GLN A 407 -12.97 4.71 30.28
N ALA A 408 -12.19 4.10 31.18
CA ALA A 408 -12.18 4.43 32.61
C ALA A 408 -11.72 5.88 32.92
N LEU A 409 -11.14 6.59 31.95
CA LEU A 409 -10.71 7.99 32.04
C LEU A 409 -11.60 8.95 31.23
N GLY A 410 -12.69 8.48 30.61
CA GLY A 410 -13.61 9.31 29.82
C GLY A 410 -13.24 9.52 28.35
N LEU A 411 -12.37 8.68 27.77
CA LEU A 411 -12.04 8.68 26.32
C LEU A 411 -12.36 7.31 25.70
N SER A 412 -13.15 7.28 24.62
CA SER A 412 -13.58 6.05 23.93
C SER A 412 -13.39 6.15 22.42
N PHE A 413 -12.97 5.05 21.81
CA PHE A 413 -12.69 4.94 20.38
C PHE A 413 -13.00 3.54 19.86
N ALA A 414 -13.31 3.43 18.57
CA ALA A 414 -13.40 2.14 17.90
C ALA A 414 -12.02 1.49 17.73
N VAL A 415 -11.97 0.17 17.65
CA VAL A 415 -10.78 -0.58 17.21
C VAL A 415 -11.09 -1.18 15.85
N HIS A 416 -10.31 -0.81 14.84
CA HIS A 416 -10.34 -1.47 13.54
C HIS A 416 -9.09 -2.32 13.37
N ALA A 417 -9.22 -3.53 12.81
CA ALA A 417 -8.07 -4.32 12.38
C ALA A 417 -7.97 -4.32 10.85
N ASP A 418 -6.91 -3.70 10.32
CA ASP A 418 -6.58 -3.82 8.89
C ASP A 418 -5.88 -5.17 8.69
N ALA A 419 -6.69 -6.22 8.58
CA ALA A 419 -6.25 -7.59 8.36
C ALA A 419 -6.37 -8.01 6.89
N ALA A 420 -6.29 -7.05 5.97
CA ALA A 420 -6.36 -7.31 4.54
C ALA A 420 -5.40 -8.45 4.12
N TRP A 421 -4.14 -8.41 4.58
CA TRP A 421 -3.19 -9.50 4.36
C TRP A 421 -3.26 -10.60 5.43
N GLY A 422 -3.27 -10.26 6.73
CA GLY A 422 -3.12 -11.24 7.80
C GLY A 422 -4.41 -11.99 8.20
N GLY A 423 -5.58 -11.61 7.70
CA GLY A 423 -6.86 -12.13 8.18
C GLY A 423 -7.03 -13.65 8.04
N TYR A 424 -6.65 -14.24 6.91
CA TYR A 424 -6.73 -15.70 6.72
C TYR A 424 -5.78 -16.49 7.62
N TYR A 425 -4.75 -15.86 8.22
CA TYR A 425 -3.91 -16.53 9.21
C TYR A 425 -4.66 -16.79 10.53
N ALA A 426 -5.85 -16.21 10.75
CA ALA A 426 -6.73 -16.58 11.85
C ALA A 426 -7.23 -18.04 11.73
N SER A 427 -7.21 -18.65 10.53
CA SER A 427 -7.53 -20.08 10.32
C SER A 427 -6.67 -21.03 11.18
N PHE A 428 -5.43 -20.65 11.53
CA PHE A 428 -4.56 -21.43 12.44
C PHE A 428 -5.13 -21.60 13.85
N LEU A 429 -6.10 -20.77 14.25
CA LEU A 429 -6.69 -20.77 15.59
C LEU A 429 -7.85 -21.78 15.73
N HIS A 430 -8.35 -22.32 14.62
CA HIS A 430 -9.52 -23.19 14.58
C HIS A 430 -9.12 -24.61 14.17
N GLU A 431 -9.46 -25.59 15.01
CA GLU A 431 -9.35 -27.01 14.62
C GLU A 431 -10.51 -27.38 13.68
N PRO A 432 -10.33 -28.31 12.72
CA PRO A 432 -11.42 -28.74 11.85
C PRO A 432 -12.44 -29.61 12.61
N GLU A 433 -13.72 -29.49 12.23
CA GLU A 433 -14.81 -30.32 12.78
C GLU A 433 -14.65 -31.81 12.41
N VAL A 434 -14.12 -32.08 11.21
CA VAL A 434 -13.85 -33.43 10.69
C VAL A 434 -12.35 -33.70 10.72
N PRO A 435 -11.88 -34.84 11.28
CA PRO A 435 -10.47 -35.22 11.26
C PRO A 435 -9.88 -35.21 9.86
N GLN A 436 -8.72 -34.58 9.69
CA GLN A 436 -8.01 -34.47 8.41
C GLN A 436 -6.82 -35.43 8.36
N PRO A 437 -6.37 -35.86 7.16
CA PRO A 437 -5.18 -36.70 7.02
C PRO A 437 -3.92 -36.05 7.63
N ASN A 438 -3.04 -36.87 8.20
CA ASN A 438 -1.79 -36.42 8.85
C ASN A 438 -0.56 -36.57 7.92
N GLY A 439 0.44 -35.72 8.16
CA GLY A 439 1.75 -35.74 7.46
C GLY A 439 1.84 -34.73 6.31
N SER A 440 3.04 -34.21 6.04
CA SER A 440 3.38 -33.44 4.83
C SER A 440 4.87 -33.57 4.50
N ILE A 441 5.23 -33.53 3.21
CA ILE A 441 6.63 -33.51 2.75
C ILE A 441 7.22 -32.11 2.88
N VAL A 442 6.40 -31.07 2.74
CA VAL A 442 6.75 -29.69 3.03
C VAL A 442 6.29 -29.39 4.47
N PRO A 443 7.22 -29.08 5.41
CA PRO A 443 6.84 -28.72 6.76
C PRO A 443 5.87 -27.52 6.79
N GLU A 444 4.78 -27.66 7.53
CA GLU A 444 3.91 -26.53 7.87
C GLU A 444 4.56 -25.76 9.03
N GLN A 445 4.87 -24.48 8.82
CA GLN A 445 5.40 -23.65 9.90
C GLN A 445 4.26 -23.06 10.74
N ALA A 446 4.32 -23.31 12.06
CA ALA A 446 3.43 -22.68 13.02
C ALA A 446 3.67 -21.17 13.13
N LEU A 447 2.61 -20.44 13.50
CA LEU A 447 2.70 -19.03 13.89
C LEU A 447 3.61 -18.85 15.12
N SER A 448 4.32 -17.73 15.19
CA SER A 448 4.99 -17.32 16.43
C SER A 448 3.97 -17.04 17.55
N ASP A 449 4.32 -17.29 18.81
CA ASP A 449 3.45 -17.03 19.96
C ASP A 449 2.94 -15.58 20.01
N TYR A 450 3.80 -14.63 19.62
CA TYR A 450 3.43 -13.22 19.47
C TYR A 450 2.29 -13.06 18.44
N THR A 451 2.47 -13.58 17.23
CA THR A 451 1.50 -13.46 16.14
C THR A 451 0.19 -14.15 16.50
N ARG A 452 0.27 -15.36 17.07
CA ARG A 452 -0.88 -16.12 17.57
C ARG A 452 -1.68 -15.31 18.58
N SER A 453 -1.02 -14.76 19.60
CA SER A 453 -1.67 -13.92 20.61
C SER A 453 -2.26 -12.63 20.05
N GLN A 454 -1.76 -12.07 18.93
CA GLN A 454 -2.39 -10.90 18.31
C GLN A 454 -3.63 -11.30 17.49
N LEU A 455 -3.56 -12.40 16.72
CA LEU A 455 -4.71 -12.90 15.96
C LEU A 455 -5.85 -13.34 16.87
N GLU A 456 -5.56 -13.94 18.03
CA GLU A 456 -6.57 -14.29 19.04
C GLU A 456 -7.35 -13.07 19.57
N TYR A 457 -6.79 -11.87 19.48
CA TYR A 457 -7.42 -10.61 19.90
C TYR A 457 -8.21 -9.88 18.80
N LEU A 458 -8.21 -10.40 17.55
CA LEU A 458 -9.06 -9.88 16.47
C LEU A 458 -10.54 -9.80 16.89
N ARG A 459 -11.02 -10.80 17.66
CA ARG A 459 -12.39 -10.87 18.19
C ARG A 459 -12.87 -9.64 19.00
N PHE A 460 -11.95 -8.77 19.43
CA PHE A 460 -12.24 -7.57 20.21
C PHE A 460 -12.19 -6.27 19.39
N ALA A 461 -11.80 -6.33 18.10
CA ALA A 461 -12.02 -5.24 17.16
C ALA A 461 -13.53 -5.05 16.94
N ASP A 462 -13.93 -3.83 16.59
CA ASP A 462 -15.33 -3.52 16.26
C ASP A 462 -15.59 -3.74 14.77
N SER A 463 -14.54 -3.61 13.94
CA SER A 463 -14.53 -3.96 12.52
C SER A 463 -13.18 -4.51 12.07
N ILE A 464 -13.19 -5.41 11.08
CA ILE A 464 -11.99 -6.04 10.50
C ILE A 464 -12.11 -6.02 8.97
N THR A 465 -11.12 -5.44 8.29
CA THR A 465 -10.91 -5.61 6.85
C THR A 465 -10.15 -6.92 6.61
N ILE A 466 -10.55 -7.69 5.59
CA ILE A 466 -9.89 -8.94 5.18
C ILE A 466 -9.97 -9.09 3.66
N ASP A 467 -8.90 -9.50 2.97
CA ASP A 467 -8.93 -9.67 1.50
C ASP A 467 -8.84 -11.15 1.07
N PRO A 468 -9.98 -11.77 0.69
CA PRO A 468 -9.99 -13.04 -0.05
C PRO A 468 -9.04 -13.09 -1.26
N HIS A 469 -8.88 -11.99 -2.01
CA HIS A 469 -7.96 -11.90 -3.15
C HIS A 469 -6.48 -11.72 -2.80
N LYS A 470 -6.12 -11.76 -1.51
CA LYS A 470 -4.74 -11.77 -1.02
C LYS A 470 -4.37 -13.16 -0.48
N SER A 471 -4.40 -13.33 0.85
CA SER A 471 -4.05 -14.58 1.53
C SER A 471 -5.17 -15.63 1.47
N GLY A 472 -6.35 -15.27 0.95
CA GLY A 472 -7.42 -16.21 0.61
C GLY A 472 -7.25 -16.92 -0.75
N TYR A 473 -6.28 -16.53 -1.58
CA TYR A 473 -6.00 -17.14 -2.90
C TYR A 473 -7.23 -17.18 -3.86
N ILE A 474 -8.18 -16.27 -3.70
CA ILE A 474 -9.36 -16.15 -4.58
C ILE A 474 -9.05 -15.12 -5.68
N PRO A 475 -9.56 -15.26 -6.93
CA PRO A 475 -9.34 -14.26 -7.97
C PRO A 475 -9.86 -12.87 -7.59
N TYR A 476 -9.19 -11.82 -8.08
CA TYR A 476 -9.70 -10.46 -8.03
C TYR A 476 -11.00 -10.32 -8.86
N PRO A 477 -11.98 -9.50 -8.43
CA PRO A 477 -12.03 -8.73 -7.20
C PRO A 477 -12.71 -9.48 -6.05
N ALA A 478 -12.07 -9.56 -4.88
CA ALA A 478 -12.67 -10.08 -3.65
C ALA A 478 -11.94 -9.54 -2.40
N GLY A 479 -12.40 -8.40 -1.89
CA GLY A 479 -12.15 -7.95 -0.52
C GLY A 479 -13.32 -8.27 0.41
N GLY A 480 -13.22 -7.93 1.68
CA GLY A 480 -14.30 -8.10 2.65
C GLY A 480 -14.15 -7.22 3.89
N LEU A 481 -15.29 -6.94 4.52
CA LEU A 481 -15.40 -6.19 5.77
C LEU A 481 -16.32 -6.97 6.73
N CYS A 482 -15.89 -7.11 7.98
CA CYS A 482 -16.64 -7.80 9.04
C CYS A 482 -16.82 -6.88 10.26
N TYR A 483 -18.07 -6.61 10.65
CA TYR A 483 -18.43 -5.90 11.87
C TYR A 483 -18.69 -6.90 13.02
N ARG A 484 -18.14 -6.60 14.20
CA ARG A 484 -18.36 -7.40 15.42
C ARG A 484 -19.80 -7.34 15.87
N ASP A 485 -20.38 -6.15 15.84
CA ASP A 485 -21.80 -5.90 16.03
C ASP A 485 -22.41 -5.55 14.66
N GLY A 486 -23.30 -6.41 14.16
CA GLY A 486 -23.88 -6.21 12.84
C GLY A 486 -24.66 -4.90 12.70
N ARG A 487 -25.15 -4.30 13.80
CA ARG A 487 -25.90 -3.03 13.78
C ARG A 487 -25.05 -1.86 13.29
N MET A 488 -23.71 -1.96 13.37
CA MET A 488 -22.78 -0.97 12.82
C MET A 488 -23.00 -0.73 11.30
N ARG A 489 -23.52 -1.71 10.56
CA ARG A 489 -23.83 -1.59 9.12
C ARG A 489 -24.92 -0.56 8.80
N TYR A 490 -25.84 -0.26 9.72
CA TYR A 490 -26.88 0.74 9.46
C TYR A 490 -26.35 2.18 9.52
N LEU A 491 -25.19 2.41 10.15
CA LEU A 491 -24.58 3.74 10.25
C LEU A 491 -24.11 4.28 8.90
N VAL A 492 -23.88 3.44 7.88
CA VAL A 492 -23.58 3.89 6.50
C VAL A 492 -24.84 4.12 5.66
N THR A 493 -26.02 4.09 6.28
CA THR A 493 -27.31 4.35 5.65
C THR A 493 -28.02 5.57 6.29
N TRP A 494 -29.22 5.90 5.80
CA TRP A 494 -30.17 6.82 6.46
C TRP A 494 -31.29 6.08 7.22
N THR A 495 -31.15 4.76 7.40
CA THR A 495 -32.18 3.87 7.95
C THR A 495 -31.75 3.26 9.26
N ASN A 496 -32.66 3.18 10.22
CA ASN A 496 -32.44 2.44 11.46
C ASN A 496 -32.70 0.93 11.26
N PRO A 497 -32.22 0.05 12.16
CA PRO A 497 -32.57 -1.37 12.16
C PRO A 497 -34.10 -1.57 12.06
N ASN A 498 -34.53 -2.66 11.40
CA ASN A 498 -35.94 -3.03 11.13
C ASN A 498 -36.70 -2.23 10.03
N VAL A 499 -36.09 -1.29 9.29
CA VAL A 499 -36.81 -0.55 8.22
C VAL A 499 -36.86 -1.31 6.88
N TYR A 500 -35.85 -2.14 6.59
CA TYR A 500 -35.82 -2.99 5.39
C TYR A 500 -35.86 -4.46 5.79
N LYS A 501 -37.05 -5.05 5.70
CA LYS A 501 -37.20 -6.46 5.38
C LYS A 501 -37.94 -6.48 4.04
N ASP A 502 -37.36 -7.14 3.03
CA ASP A 502 -38.08 -7.38 1.78
C ASP A 502 -39.36 -8.19 2.10
N SER A 503 -40.32 -8.27 1.18
CA SER A 503 -41.63 -8.88 1.45
C SER A 503 -41.61 -10.37 1.87
N ASP A 504 -40.45 -11.02 1.76
CA ASP A 504 -40.15 -12.39 2.19
C ASP A 504 -39.34 -12.48 3.51
N GLY A 505 -38.94 -11.35 4.09
CA GLY A 505 -38.12 -11.27 5.30
C GLY A 505 -36.60 -11.18 5.09
N THR A 506 -36.12 -11.10 3.84
CA THR A 506 -34.68 -11.04 3.54
C THR A 506 -34.14 -9.60 3.44
N GLU A 507 -32.85 -9.39 3.71
CA GLU A 507 -32.18 -8.07 3.63
C GLU A 507 -31.21 -8.01 2.43
N SER A 508 -31.37 -7.02 1.55
CA SER A 508 -30.43 -6.80 0.44
C SER A 508 -28.99 -6.52 0.92
N MET A 509 -28.00 -7.10 0.25
CA MET A 509 -26.57 -6.88 0.55
C MET A 509 -26.02 -5.54 -0.01
N GLY A 510 -26.70 -4.94 -0.99
CA GLY A 510 -26.22 -3.77 -1.75
C GLY A 510 -26.38 -2.41 -1.08
N VAL A 511 -27.03 -2.33 0.09
CA VAL A 511 -27.37 -1.06 0.75
C VAL A 511 -26.45 -0.71 1.93
N TYR A 512 -25.59 -1.63 2.35
CA TYR A 512 -24.78 -1.53 3.57
C TYR A 512 -23.29 -1.22 3.31
N GLY A 513 -22.98 -0.56 2.19
CA GLY A 513 -21.61 -0.26 1.77
C GLY A 513 -21.51 0.91 0.78
N ILE A 514 -20.31 1.10 0.23
CA ILE A 514 -19.98 2.12 -0.79
C ILE A 514 -20.39 1.67 -2.19
N GLU A 515 -20.36 0.36 -2.44
CA GLU A 515 -20.66 -0.23 -3.75
C GLU A 515 -22.16 -0.43 -3.96
N GLY A 516 -22.61 -0.24 -5.21
CA GLY A 516 -23.96 -0.56 -5.66
C GLY A 516 -23.99 -1.94 -6.32
N SER A 517 -24.12 -1.99 -7.64
CA SER A 517 -24.00 -3.23 -8.42
C SER A 517 -22.69 -3.95 -8.16
N LYS A 518 -22.76 -5.22 -7.76
CA LYS A 518 -21.62 -6.04 -7.34
C LYS A 518 -21.80 -7.51 -7.77
N PRO A 519 -20.74 -8.18 -8.27
CA PRO A 519 -20.87 -9.51 -8.85
C PRO A 519 -21.09 -10.58 -7.78
N GLY A 520 -22.22 -11.29 -7.85
CA GLY A 520 -22.43 -12.48 -7.02
C GLY A 520 -21.37 -13.58 -7.29
N ALA A 521 -20.72 -13.54 -8.45
CA ALA A 521 -19.60 -14.41 -8.79
C ALA A 521 -18.39 -14.29 -7.82
N SER A 522 -18.09 -13.10 -7.30
CA SER A 522 -17.02 -12.95 -6.28
C SER A 522 -17.38 -13.67 -4.98
N ALA A 523 -18.65 -13.60 -4.55
CA ALA A 523 -19.13 -14.31 -3.37
C ALA A 523 -19.12 -15.83 -3.58
N VAL A 524 -19.53 -16.34 -4.75
CA VAL A 524 -19.50 -17.79 -5.06
C VAL A 524 -18.07 -18.32 -5.17
N GLY A 525 -17.14 -17.56 -5.75
CA GLY A 525 -15.71 -17.91 -5.76
C GLY A 525 -15.14 -18.02 -4.35
N ALA A 526 -15.41 -17.04 -3.48
CA ALA A 526 -15.00 -17.11 -2.07
C ALA A 526 -15.62 -18.32 -1.35
N TRP A 527 -16.93 -18.51 -1.47
CA TRP A 527 -17.67 -19.61 -0.85
C TRP A 527 -17.14 -20.99 -1.25
N LEU A 528 -16.92 -21.23 -2.54
CA LEU A 528 -16.43 -22.52 -3.01
C LEU A 528 -14.99 -22.77 -2.54
N SER A 529 -14.16 -21.73 -2.49
CA SER A 529 -12.81 -21.81 -1.91
C SER A 529 -12.84 -22.14 -0.41
N HIS A 530 -13.68 -21.44 0.36
CA HIS A 530 -13.86 -21.71 1.80
C HIS A 530 -14.34 -23.13 2.07
N ARG A 531 -15.31 -23.63 1.27
CA ARG A 531 -15.86 -24.98 1.38
C ARG A 531 -14.85 -26.07 1.06
N MET A 532 -14.01 -25.86 0.03
CA MET A 532 -13.06 -26.89 -0.44
C MET A 532 -11.73 -26.91 0.32
N ILE A 533 -11.24 -25.73 0.74
CA ILE A 533 -9.98 -25.59 1.47
C ILE A 533 -10.20 -25.71 2.98
N GLY A 534 -11.25 -25.06 3.50
CA GLY A 534 -11.61 -25.01 4.93
C GLY A 534 -10.90 -23.86 5.67
N LEU A 535 -11.67 -22.99 6.34
CA LEU A 535 -11.19 -21.83 7.13
C LEU A 535 -10.57 -22.22 8.49
N HIS A 536 -9.83 -23.33 8.52
CA HIS A 536 -9.28 -23.96 9.72
C HIS A 536 -7.83 -24.39 9.52
N LYS A 537 -7.18 -24.80 10.61
CA LYS A 537 -5.76 -25.15 10.72
C LYS A 537 -5.29 -26.23 9.73
N HIS A 538 -6.14 -27.17 9.34
CA HIS A 538 -5.83 -28.23 8.35
C HIS A 538 -6.39 -27.94 6.94
N GLY A 539 -6.59 -26.65 6.64
CA GLY A 539 -7.09 -26.10 5.40
C GLY A 539 -6.24 -24.90 4.99
N TYR A 540 -6.80 -23.70 5.10
CA TYR A 540 -6.03 -22.45 4.93
C TYR A 540 -4.83 -22.36 5.88
N GLY A 541 -4.91 -22.93 7.10
CA GLY A 541 -3.77 -22.99 8.01
C GLY A 541 -2.61 -23.83 7.48
N SER A 542 -2.89 -24.97 6.81
CA SER A 542 -1.87 -25.78 6.14
C SER A 542 -1.27 -25.04 4.94
N LEU A 543 -2.12 -24.47 4.08
CA LEU A 543 -1.71 -23.68 2.91
C LEU A 543 -0.78 -22.52 3.28
N LEU A 544 -1.18 -21.71 4.27
CA LEU A 544 -0.40 -20.60 4.77
C LEU A 544 0.82 -21.07 5.59
N GLY A 545 0.76 -22.24 6.22
CA GLY A 545 1.87 -22.85 6.96
C GLY A 545 3.03 -23.25 6.05
N GLU A 546 2.75 -23.83 4.89
CA GLU A 546 3.79 -24.15 3.89
C GLU A 546 4.34 -22.88 3.21
N SER A 547 3.49 -21.85 3.04
CA SER A 547 3.91 -20.51 2.59
C SER A 547 4.87 -19.84 3.60
N LEU A 548 4.55 -19.88 4.90
CA LEU A 548 5.43 -19.40 5.98
C LEU A 548 6.76 -20.17 6.04
N PHE A 549 6.73 -21.50 5.89
CA PHE A 549 7.96 -22.30 5.85
C PHE A 549 8.85 -21.91 4.66
N SER A 550 8.25 -21.69 3.49
CA SER A 550 8.96 -21.23 2.30
C SER A 550 9.53 -19.82 2.48
N CYS A 551 8.79 -18.92 3.13
CA CYS A 551 9.26 -17.59 3.53
C CYS A 551 10.48 -17.69 4.49
N THR A 552 10.44 -18.57 5.48
CA THR A 552 11.56 -18.79 6.40
C THR A 552 12.80 -19.34 5.68
N LYS A 553 12.65 -20.25 4.70
CA LYS A 553 13.77 -20.71 3.88
C LYS A 553 14.43 -19.55 3.11
N ILE A 554 13.63 -18.70 2.48
CA ILE A 554 14.09 -17.50 1.79
C ILE A 554 14.80 -16.55 2.77
N TYR A 555 14.21 -16.32 3.95
CA TYR A 555 14.82 -15.53 5.02
C TYR A 555 16.16 -16.11 5.48
N THR A 556 16.28 -17.43 5.68
CA THR A 556 17.57 -18.04 6.05
C THR A 556 18.63 -17.82 4.97
N HIS A 557 18.26 -17.91 3.69
CA HIS A 557 19.18 -17.58 2.60
C HIS A 557 19.64 -16.11 2.65
N TRP A 558 18.76 -15.15 2.97
CA TRP A 558 19.16 -13.73 3.08
C TRP A 558 19.99 -13.45 4.34
N ALA A 559 19.62 -14.03 5.48
CA ALA A 559 20.31 -13.85 6.75
C ALA A 559 21.68 -14.55 6.80
N THR A 560 21.92 -15.55 5.95
CA THR A 560 23.22 -16.23 5.81
C THR A 560 23.78 -16.10 4.39
N MET A 561 23.44 -15.03 3.64
CA MET A 561 24.10 -14.72 2.37
C MET A 561 25.48 -14.11 2.65
N ASP A 562 26.36 -14.95 3.18
CA ASP A 562 27.59 -14.56 3.85
C ASP A 562 28.80 -14.56 2.90
N MET A 563 29.10 -13.37 2.41
CA MET A 563 30.33 -12.59 2.68
C MET A 563 31.74 -13.17 2.40
N ASP A 564 31.89 -14.17 1.53
CA ASP A 564 33.16 -14.33 0.76
C ASP A 564 33.29 -13.28 -0.38
N ASP A 565 32.19 -12.60 -0.76
CA ASP A 565 32.21 -11.47 -1.71
C ASP A 565 32.37 -10.14 -0.96
N SER A 566 33.58 -9.56 -1.01
CA SER A 566 33.91 -8.26 -0.41
C SER A 566 33.10 -7.05 -0.93
N SER A 567 32.22 -7.23 -1.93
CA SER A 567 31.40 -6.18 -2.54
C SER A 567 29.90 -6.31 -2.32
N LEU A 568 29.42 -7.41 -1.72
CA LEU A 568 27.99 -7.65 -1.45
C LEU A 568 27.75 -7.97 0.04
N ILE A 569 26.93 -7.12 0.69
CA ILE A 569 26.43 -7.35 2.04
C ILE A 569 24.90 -7.41 1.95
N VAL A 570 24.30 -8.49 2.47
CA VAL A 570 22.84 -8.63 2.58
C VAL A 570 22.46 -8.48 4.05
N VAL A 571 21.69 -7.44 4.36
CA VAL A 571 21.21 -7.18 5.72
C VAL A 571 19.69 -7.44 5.75
N PRO A 572 19.20 -8.50 6.41
CA PRO A 572 17.77 -8.71 6.57
C PRO A 572 17.17 -7.67 7.52
N LEU A 573 16.02 -7.09 7.18
CA LEU A 573 15.32 -6.12 8.05
C LEU A 573 15.08 -6.70 9.46
N LYS A 574 14.69 -7.98 9.53
CA LYS A 574 14.67 -8.73 10.79
C LYS A 574 16.04 -9.35 11.03
N ALA A 575 16.90 -8.62 11.76
CA ALA A 575 18.14 -9.14 12.29
C ALA A 575 17.93 -10.47 13.04
N ILE A 576 18.87 -11.41 12.88
CA ILE A 576 18.82 -12.71 13.56
C ILE A 576 18.94 -12.51 15.09
N PRO A 577 18.49 -13.46 15.93
CA PRO A 577 18.46 -13.27 17.39
C PRO A 577 19.81 -12.89 18.03
N ALA A 578 20.93 -13.30 17.43
CA ALA A 578 22.28 -12.95 17.89
C ALA A 578 22.66 -11.48 17.60
N GLU A 579 22.36 -10.98 16.40
CA GLU A 579 22.71 -9.61 15.96
C GLU A 579 21.92 -8.51 16.69
N ARG A 580 20.72 -8.84 17.19
CA ARG A 580 19.89 -7.91 17.97
C ARG A 580 20.58 -7.39 19.25
N GLN A 581 21.72 -7.96 19.64
CA GLN A 581 22.50 -7.55 20.81
C GLN A 581 23.65 -6.57 20.50
N SER A 582 24.03 -6.36 19.23
CA SER A 582 25.33 -5.77 18.87
C SER A 582 25.31 -4.57 17.91
N LEU A 583 24.15 -4.00 17.61
CA LEU A 583 24.03 -2.89 16.65
C LEU A 583 24.44 -1.53 17.25
N GLY A 584 25.70 -1.12 17.02
CA GLY A 584 26.11 0.28 17.18
C GLY A 584 27.61 0.56 17.23
N GLN A 585 28.24 0.86 16.09
CA GLN A 585 29.40 1.77 15.97
C GLN A 585 29.71 2.10 14.49
N ASP A 586 30.35 3.25 14.25
CA ASP A 586 30.68 3.82 12.93
C ASP A 586 32.16 4.28 12.91
N LEU A 587 32.81 4.31 11.75
CA LEU A 587 34.27 4.47 11.61
C LEU A 587 34.65 5.53 10.56
N THR A 588 35.76 6.26 10.79
CA THR A 588 36.15 7.40 9.95
C THR A 588 37.67 7.65 9.91
N ASN A 589 38.23 7.84 8.69
CA ASN A 589 39.08 8.97 8.25
C ASN A 589 40.22 8.61 7.27
N ILE A 590 40.58 9.59 6.41
CA ILE A 590 41.94 10.15 6.17
C ILE A 590 41.92 10.99 4.86
N LEU A 591 42.63 12.13 4.82
CA LEU A 591 43.58 12.52 3.74
C LEU A 591 44.14 13.96 3.91
N ALA A 592 45.43 14.14 3.62
CA ALA A 592 46.10 15.43 3.42
C ALA A 592 47.35 15.25 2.53
N GLY A 593 47.63 16.17 1.60
CA GLY A 593 48.82 16.12 0.73
C GLY A 593 48.75 17.04 -0.51
N SER A 594 49.84 17.08 -1.28
CA SER A 594 49.94 17.76 -2.60
C SER A 594 49.80 16.76 -3.76
N PHE A 595 49.30 17.18 -4.92
CA PHE A 595 49.08 16.30 -6.08
C PHE A 595 49.39 16.95 -7.44
N LYS A 596 49.51 16.14 -8.49
CA LYS A 596 49.70 16.61 -9.87
C LYS A 596 48.36 16.86 -10.56
N GLY A 597 48.17 18.07 -11.09
CA GLY A 597 47.02 18.47 -11.90
C GLY A 597 47.30 18.44 -13.39
N VAL A 598 46.23 18.43 -14.19
CA VAL A 598 46.22 18.62 -15.65
C VAL A 598 45.16 19.64 -15.99
N LEU A 599 45.48 20.62 -16.86
CA LEU A 599 44.52 21.66 -17.25
C LEU A 599 43.79 21.25 -18.53
N GLN A 600 42.47 21.18 -18.47
CA GLN A 600 41.62 20.87 -19.62
C GLN A 600 40.73 22.06 -19.95
N LYS A 601 40.64 22.42 -21.24
CA LYS A 601 39.69 23.43 -21.72
C LYS A 601 38.62 22.75 -22.55
N ARG A 602 37.39 22.76 -22.04
CA ARG A 602 36.20 22.33 -22.77
C ARG A 602 35.76 23.46 -23.70
N LEU A 603 35.69 23.19 -24.99
CA LEU A 603 35.08 24.10 -25.97
C LEU A 603 33.59 23.78 -26.12
N GLY A 604 32.83 24.73 -26.66
CA GLY A 604 31.42 24.52 -27.02
C GLY A 604 31.25 23.31 -27.94
N ALA A 605 30.11 22.62 -27.82
CA ALA A 605 29.80 21.35 -28.49
C ALA A 605 30.59 20.10 -28.01
N GLY A 606 31.20 20.14 -26.81
CA GLY A 606 31.73 18.94 -26.15
C GLY A 606 33.10 18.49 -26.63
N ILE A 607 33.86 19.39 -27.28
CA ILE A 607 35.24 19.13 -27.71
C ILE A 607 36.18 19.47 -26.55
N GLU A 608 36.95 18.50 -26.10
CA GLU A 608 37.91 18.66 -25.00
C GLU A 608 39.34 18.77 -25.53
N LEU A 609 39.99 19.89 -25.21
CA LEU A 609 41.43 20.08 -25.44
C LEU A 609 42.16 19.86 -24.11
N THR A 610 42.91 18.76 -24.03
CA THR A 610 43.85 18.51 -22.93
C THR A 610 45.20 19.13 -23.30
N PHE A 611 45.65 20.11 -22.50
CA PHE A 611 47.01 20.62 -22.61
C PHE A 611 47.95 19.62 -21.92
N SER A 612 49.00 19.14 -22.60
CA SER A 612 49.86 18.05 -22.09
C SER A 612 50.80 18.44 -20.94
N ALA A 613 50.68 19.66 -20.41
CA ALA A 613 51.44 20.12 -19.27
C ALA A 613 50.77 19.67 -17.96
N THR A 614 51.35 18.65 -17.31
CA THR A 614 51.11 18.37 -15.89
C THR A 614 51.71 19.49 -15.05
N PHE A 615 50.97 20.01 -14.08
CA PHE A 615 51.46 21.01 -13.13
C PHE A 615 51.32 20.50 -11.69
N ASP A 616 52.21 20.90 -10.80
CA ASP A 616 52.16 20.50 -9.39
C ASP A 616 51.23 21.44 -8.60
N VAL A 617 50.15 20.91 -8.02
CA VAL A 617 49.28 21.64 -7.10
C VAL A 617 49.89 21.57 -5.71
N SER A 618 50.46 22.69 -5.27
CA SER A 618 51.19 22.83 -4.00
C SER A 618 50.71 24.07 -3.25
N ASN A 619 51.07 24.18 -1.96
CA ASN A 619 50.59 25.23 -1.04
C ASN A 619 49.05 25.32 -0.96
N ILE A 620 48.38 24.16 -0.91
CA ILE A 620 46.92 24.07 -0.82
C ILE A 620 46.45 24.60 0.54
N GLN A 621 45.59 25.63 0.51
CA GLN A 621 44.83 26.08 1.67
C GLN A 621 43.36 25.66 1.48
N VAL A 622 42.81 24.97 2.49
CA VAL A 622 41.43 24.48 2.46
C VAL A 622 40.51 25.59 2.96
N ILE A 623 39.75 26.19 2.05
CA ILE A 623 38.75 27.23 2.40
C ILE A 623 37.47 26.58 2.93
N LYS A 624 36.99 25.51 2.28
CA LYS A 624 35.89 24.64 2.73
C LYS A 624 36.19 23.19 2.31
N ASN A 625 35.89 22.23 3.17
CA ASN A 625 35.94 20.81 2.88
C ASN A 625 34.75 20.14 3.57
N LYS A 626 33.71 19.81 2.79
CA LYS A 626 32.44 19.28 3.30
C LYS A 626 32.16 17.93 2.65
N ARG A 627 31.86 16.92 3.45
CA ARG A 627 31.42 15.61 2.95
C ARG A 627 30.00 15.70 2.43
N LEU A 628 29.77 14.99 1.32
CA LEU A 628 28.47 14.85 0.67
C LEU A 628 27.92 13.41 0.77
N ASP A 629 28.54 12.57 1.61
CA ASP A 629 27.98 11.25 1.94
C ASP A 629 26.62 11.42 2.61
N SER A 630 25.69 10.50 2.38
CA SER A 630 24.29 10.62 2.81
C SER A 630 24.09 10.90 4.32
N LYS A 631 25.02 10.46 5.18
CA LYS A 631 24.96 10.70 6.64
C LYS A 631 25.29 12.14 7.06
N TYR A 632 25.85 12.94 6.15
CA TYR A 632 26.16 14.36 6.37
C TYR A 632 25.22 15.30 5.60
N LEU A 633 24.21 14.76 4.89
CA LEU A 633 23.21 15.55 4.19
C LEU A 633 21.96 15.77 5.05
N ASP A 634 21.35 16.94 4.89
CA ASP A 634 20.04 17.28 5.45
C ASP A 634 18.95 16.41 4.79
N LEU A 635 17.97 15.96 5.59
CA LEU A 635 16.82 15.18 5.12
C LEU A 635 15.85 16.00 4.25
N SER A 636 15.98 17.33 4.26
CA SER A 636 15.14 18.27 3.53
C SER A 636 15.96 19.50 3.11
N TYR A 637 15.68 20.05 1.93
CA TYR A 637 16.30 21.29 1.47
C TYR A 637 15.98 22.48 2.40
N SER A 638 16.92 23.40 2.50
CA SER A 638 16.71 24.71 3.10
C SER A 638 15.64 25.52 2.34
N ASP A 639 14.86 26.37 3.04
CA ASP A 639 14.02 27.37 2.37
C ASP A 639 14.83 28.49 1.71
N LYS A 640 16.11 28.67 2.09
CA LYS A 640 17.00 29.70 1.55
C LYS A 640 18.18 29.06 0.82
N MET A 641 18.46 29.56 -0.38
CA MET A 641 19.62 29.12 -1.15
C MET A 641 20.89 29.86 -0.69
N TYR A 642 21.91 29.10 -0.28
CA TYR A 642 23.17 29.62 0.24
C TYR A 642 24.36 29.25 -0.63
N PHE A 643 25.34 30.14 -0.71
CA PHE A 643 26.58 29.99 -1.46
C PHE A 643 27.77 30.34 -0.57
N TYR A 644 28.90 29.68 -0.74
CA TYR A 644 30.17 30.22 -0.27
C TYR A 644 30.64 31.32 -1.22
N LEU A 645 31.22 32.39 -0.69
CA LEU A 645 31.87 33.48 -1.42
C LEU A 645 33.30 33.63 -0.89
N TYR A 646 34.28 33.49 -1.78
CA TYR A 646 35.69 33.42 -1.40
C TYR A 646 36.61 34.02 -2.49
N GLY A 647 37.85 34.33 -2.12
CA GLY A 647 38.88 34.83 -3.04
C GLY A 647 39.68 35.99 -2.46
N THR A 648 40.05 36.95 -3.31
CA THR A 648 40.68 38.23 -2.91
C THR A 648 39.72 39.39 -3.18
N PRO A 649 39.97 40.60 -2.66
CA PRO A 649 39.16 41.78 -2.98
C PRO A 649 39.01 42.03 -4.49
N GLU A 650 40.05 41.72 -5.27
CA GLU A 650 40.10 41.88 -6.73
C GLU A 650 39.48 40.72 -7.51
N GLN A 651 39.42 39.52 -6.93
CA GLN A 651 38.98 38.29 -7.60
C GLN A 651 38.12 37.43 -6.68
N GLN A 652 36.81 37.46 -6.90
CA GLN A 652 35.81 36.85 -6.01
C GLN A 652 35.03 35.76 -6.74
N HIS A 653 34.73 34.67 -6.05
CA HIS A 653 34.13 33.45 -6.60
C HIS A 653 32.98 32.97 -5.72
N ILE A 654 31.99 32.29 -6.32
CA ILE A 654 30.93 31.60 -5.55
C ILE A 654 30.80 30.13 -5.91
N GLU A 655 30.38 29.34 -4.91
CA GLU A 655 30.06 27.92 -4.99
C GLU A 655 28.78 27.63 -4.19
N HIS A 656 27.86 26.84 -4.73
CA HIS A 656 26.60 26.48 -4.04
C HIS A 656 26.86 25.58 -2.83
N ILE A 657 26.20 25.84 -1.69
CA ILE A 657 26.34 24.98 -0.51
C ILE A 657 25.40 23.77 -0.66
N LEU A 658 25.98 22.61 -0.97
CA LEU A 658 25.25 21.37 -1.24
C LEU A 658 24.87 20.67 0.07
N VAL A 659 23.63 20.89 0.55
CA VAL A 659 23.20 20.37 1.86
C VAL A 659 22.28 19.15 1.80
N ALA A 660 21.53 18.93 0.72
CA ALA A 660 20.62 17.79 0.57
C ALA A 660 20.68 17.21 -0.86
N SER A 661 20.37 15.92 -1.02
CA SER A 661 20.33 15.23 -2.33
C SER A 661 18.87 14.97 -2.76
N LYS A 662 18.47 15.20 -4.01
CA LYS A 662 19.27 15.59 -5.19
C LYS A 662 19.51 17.11 -5.27
N ASN A 663 20.69 17.54 -5.69
CA ASN A 663 21.05 18.96 -5.73
C ASN A 663 21.46 19.44 -7.15
N VAL A 664 21.96 20.67 -7.25
CA VAL A 664 22.63 21.20 -8.45
C VAL A 664 23.89 21.92 -7.99
N GLN A 665 25.05 21.56 -8.55
CA GLN A 665 26.25 22.37 -8.37
C GLN A 665 26.07 23.66 -9.17
N LEU A 666 26.35 24.82 -8.57
CA LEU A 666 26.30 26.12 -9.24
C LEU A 666 27.50 26.96 -8.79
N SER A 667 28.39 27.28 -9.73
CA SER A 667 29.62 28.02 -9.46
C SER A 667 29.74 29.21 -10.41
N SER A 668 30.25 30.35 -9.94
CA SER A 668 30.57 31.49 -10.82
C SER A 668 31.95 32.04 -10.48
N ASP A 669 32.72 32.35 -11.53
CA ASP A 669 33.91 33.16 -11.42
C ASP A 669 33.58 34.65 -11.23
N GLN A 670 34.61 35.41 -10.85
CA GLN A 670 34.73 36.88 -10.97
C GLN A 670 33.42 37.64 -10.70
N VAL A 671 32.77 37.34 -9.57
CA VAL A 671 31.52 37.99 -9.20
C VAL A 671 31.78 39.44 -8.78
N SER A 672 30.94 40.38 -9.23
CA SER A 672 31.05 41.78 -8.81
C SER A 672 29.98 42.10 -7.77
N LEU A 673 30.39 42.62 -6.62
CA LEU A 673 29.51 43.05 -5.55
C LEU A 673 29.25 44.56 -5.60
N ASP A 674 27.99 44.93 -5.44
CA ASP A 674 27.54 46.31 -5.20
C ASP A 674 26.86 46.31 -3.83
N LEU A 675 27.64 46.61 -2.78
CA LEU A 675 27.22 46.53 -1.38
C LEU A 675 26.61 47.87 -0.95
N THR A 676 25.34 47.83 -0.54
CA THR A 676 24.58 49.00 -0.09
C THR A 676 24.75 49.26 1.40
N GLU A 677 25.05 48.22 2.19
CA GLU A 677 25.28 48.31 3.63
C GLU A 677 26.39 47.35 4.06
N GLY A 678 27.19 47.75 5.05
CA GLY A 678 28.31 46.95 5.57
C GLY A 678 29.51 46.86 4.61
N SER A 679 30.43 45.95 4.92
CA SER A 679 31.62 45.68 4.10
C SER A 679 32.15 44.27 4.35
N ILE A 680 32.99 43.78 3.43
CA ILE A 680 33.65 42.48 3.51
C ILE A 680 35.16 42.73 3.46
N SER A 681 35.91 42.22 4.42
CA SER A 681 37.37 42.39 4.45
C SER A 681 38.09 41.37 3.55
N ALA A 682 39.38 41.61 3.29
CA ALA A 682 40.23 40.64 2.60
C ALA A 682 40.36 39.32 3.37
N GLU A 683 40.31 39.36 4.72
CA GLU A 683 40.34 38.17 5.56
C GLU A 683 39.03 37.39 5.50
N ASP A 684 37.88 38.08 5.49
CA ASP A 684 36.57 37.47 5.28
C ASP A 684 36.52 36.70 3.93
N LEU A 685 37.05 37.28 2.85
CA LEU A 685 37.12 36.62 1.54
C LEU A 685 38.12 35.44 1.49
N ALA A 686 39.23 35.54 2.23
CA ALA A 686 40.22 34.45 2.32
C ALA A 686 39.70 33.24 3.11
N GLN A 687 38.89 33.46 4.16
CA GLN A 687 38.26 32.40 4.97
C GLN A 687 36.98 31.82 4.33
N GLY A 688 36.38 32.56 3.38
CA GLY A 688 35.15 32.18 2.69
C GLY A 688 33.91 32.46 3.54
N VAL A 689 33.19 33.52 3.19
CA VAL A 689 31.91 33.92 3.80
C VAL A 689 30.72 33.18 3.18
N VAL A 690 29.57 33.22 3.85
CA VAL A 690 28.31 32.66 3.35
C VAL A 690 27.46 33.78 2.76
N VAL A 691 26.90 33.54 1.59
CA VAL A 691 25.99 34.46 0.87
C VAL A 691 24.63 33.79 0.73
N ARG A 692 23.59 34.46 1.22
CA ARG A 692 22.20 34.07 0.98
C ARG A 692 21.65 34.84 -0.22
N MET A 693 21.02 34.14 -1.17
CA MET A 693 20.28 34.79 -2.26
C MET A 693 18.84 35.03 -1.84
N ASP A 694 18.46 36.28 -1.52
CA ASP A 694 17.20 36.62 -0.86
C ASP A 694 15.93 36.21 -1.65
N ARG A 695 16.04 36.08 -2.97
CA ARG A 695 14.92 35.76 -3.87
C ARG A 695 14.83 34.28 -4.26
N LEU A 696 15.83 33.46 -3.92
CA LEU A 696 15.88 32.05 -4.30
C LEU A 696 15.57 31.15 -3.09
N ARG A 697 14.60 30.27 -3.28
CA ARG A 697 14.25 29.22 -2.30
C ARG A 697 14.72 27.87 -2.82
N GLU A 698 15.71 27.29 -2.15
CA GLU A 698 16.34 26.04 -2.60
C GLU A 698 15.30 24.89 -2.64
N SER A 699 14.45 24.79 -1.62
CA SER A 699 13.31 23.85 -1.54
C SER A 699 12.25 23.97 -2.65
N VAL A 700 12.23 25.08 -3.40
CA VAL A 700 11.32 25.30 -4.54
C VAL A 700 12.03 25.07 -5.88
N VAL A 701 13.35 25.24 -5.90
CA VAL A 701 14.21 25.09 -7.09
C VAL A 701 14.65 23.64 -7.31
N LEU A 702 14.85 22.89 -6.22
CA LEU A 702 15.33 21.51 -6.26
C LEU A 702 14.19 20.48 -6.22
N PRO A 703 14.36 19.31 -6.89
CA PRO A 703 15.51 18.93 -7.70
C PRO A 703 15.45 19.50 -9.13
N VAL A 704 16.58 20.00 -9.64
CA VAL A 704 16.67 20.49 -11.02
C VAL A 704 16.72 19.32 -12.02
N LEU A 705 15.79 19.37 -12.99
CA LEU A 705 15.78 18.71 -14.31
C LEU A 705 17.14 18.46 -14.99
N PRO A 706 17.75 17.25 -15.04
CA PRO A 706 18.88 17.00 -15.95
C PRO A 706 18.48 17.08 -17.44
N PRO A 707 19.28 17.67 -18.35
CA PRO A 707 20.47 18.48 -18.14
C PRO A 707 20.14 19.98 -18.28
N HIS A 708 19.89 20.67 -17.17
CA HIS A 708 19.57 22.09 -17.18
C HIS A 708 20.40 22.90 -16.20
N THR A 709 21.00 23.98 -16.71
CA THR A 709 21.43 25.15 -15.95
C THR A 709 20.19 26.00 -15.65
N PRO A 710 19.88 26.34 -14.39
CA PRO A 710 18.74 27.20 -14.09
C PRO A 710 18.87 28.58 -14.75
N SER A 711 17.79 29.10 -15.34
CA SER A 711 17.82 30.35 -16.12
C SER A 711 18.16 31.60 -15.30
N PHE A 712 18.05 31.53 -13.97
CA PHE A 712 18.48 32.55 -13.02
C PHE A 712 20.00 32.57 -12.77
N PHE A 713 20.72 31.49 -13.13
CA PHE A 713 22.16 31.30 -12.91
C PHE A 713 22.91 31.29 -14.25
N LYS A 714 23.06 32.48 -14.83
CA LYS A 714 23.69 32.70 -16.14
C LYS A 714 24.67 33.89 -16.09
N PRO A 715 25.64 34.00 -17.02
CA PRO A 715 26.62 35.07 -17.00
C PRO A 715 25.97 36.46 -16.96
N GLY A 716 26.49 37.33 -16.08
CA GLY A 716 25.98 38.69 -15.89
C GLY A 716 24.60 38.82 -15.23
N ALA A 717 23.94 37.74 -14.80
CA ALA A 717 22.72 37.84 -14.00
C ALA A 717 23.01 38.46 -12.63
N GLN A 718 22.05 39.19 -12.07
CA GLN A 718 22.15 39.86 -10.78
C GLN A 718 21.19 39.25 -9.75
N GLN A 719 21.66 39.10 -8.52
CA GLN A 719 20.89 38.62 -7.38
C GLN A 719 21.02 39.59 -6.21
N LYS A 720 19.93 39.78 -5.45
CA LYS A 720 19.99 40.47 -4.16
C LYS A 720 20.56 39.50 -3.12
N ILE A 721 21.54 39.98 -2.35
CA ILE A 721 22.31 39.16 -1.42
C ILE A 721 22.37 39.76 -0.01
N ALA A 722 22.50 38.86 0.96
CA ALA A 722 22.96 39.14 2.31
C ALA A 722 24.19 38.25 2.60
N VAL A 723 25.22 38.82 3.22
CA VAL A 723 26.52 38.17 3.46
C VAL A 723 26.73 37.99 4.95
N PHE A 724 27.21 36.81 5.36
CA PHE A 724 27.38 36.37 6.73
C PHE A 724 28.78 35.76 6.89
N ARG A 725 29.42 35.93 8.05
CA ARG A 725 30.58 35.08 8.38
C ARG A 725 30.09 33.64 8.54
N ASP A 726 30.89 32.69 8.08
CA ASP A 726 30.61 31.27 8.33
C ASP A 726 30.94 30.96 9.81
N PRO A 727 29.95 30.60 10.66
CA PRO A 727 30.21 30.19 12.04
C PRO A 727 30.92 28.84 12.15
N HIS A 728 31.03 28.07 11.06
CA HIS A 728 31.58 26.71 11.07
C HIS A 728 33.04 26.69 10.59
N THR A 729 33.83 25.75 11.13
CA THR A 729 35.18 25.48 10.60
C THR A 729 35.12 24.94 9.17
N PRO A 730 36.21 25.07 8.37
CA PRO A 730 36.25 24.54 7.01
C PRO A 730 35.82 23.07 6.90
N GLU A 731 36.16 22.24 7.89
CA GLU A 731 35.94 20.78 7.95
C GLU A 731 34.63 20.33 8.64
N ARG A 732 33.82 21.25 9.19
CA ARG A 732 32.53 20.89 9.82
C ARG A 732 31.55 20.36 8.78
N ASP A 733 31.32 19.05 8.76
CA ASP A 733 30.35 18.36 7.91
C ASP A 733 28.90 18.64 8.33
N GLY A 734 27.91 18.39 7.46
CA GLY A 734 26.48 18.43 7.81
C GLY A 734 26.04 17.25 8.70
N PRO A 735 24.74 17.08 9.03
CA PRO A 735 23.61 17.95 8.69
C PRO A 735 23.56 19.26 9.51
N GLY A 736 22.56 20.11 9.28
CA GLY A 736 22.28 21.32 10.06
C GLY A 736 23.24 22.48 9.79
N LEU A 737 23.89 22.55 8.62
CA LEU A 737 24.76 23.68 8.26
C LEU A 737 23.98 25.00 8.23
N THR A 738 22.78 24.96 7.64
CA THR A 738 21.95 26.14 7.30
C THR A 738 21.21 26.74 8.49
N GLU A 739 20.98 25.97 9.57
CA GLU A 739 20.29 26.46 10.78
C GLU A 739 21.04 27.65 11.40
N ALA A 740 22.36 27.52 11.54
CA ALA A 740 23.22 28.59 12.04
C ALA A 740 23.18 29.81 11.11
N TYR A 741 23.19 29.60 9.79
CA TYR A 741 23.12 30.68 8.79
C TYR A 741 21.76 31.40 8.78
N ALA A 742 20.67 30.71 9.13
CA ALA A 742 19.33 31.30 9.20
C ALA A 742 19.18 32.25 10.40
N SER A 743 19.88 31.98 11.49
CA SER A 743 19.88 32.80 12.72
C SER A 743 20.92 33.93 12.74
N ALA A 744 21.87 33.95 11.80
CA ALA A 744 22.97 34.91 11.77
C ALA A 744 22.53 36.32 11.32
N SER A 745 23.17 37.35 11.85
CA SER A 745 23.06 38.73 11.35
C SER A 745 24.02 38.96 10.17
N PRO A 746 23.61 39.66 9.10
CA PRO A 746 24.49 39.92 7.97
C PRO A 746 25.58 40.94 8.32
N ILE A 747 26.78 40.73 7.79
CA ILE A 747 27.91 41.69 7.83
C ILE A 747 27.86 42.70 6.68
N ALA A 748 27.18 42.34 5.57
CA ALA A 748 26.93 43.21 4.44
C ALA A 748 25.66 42.82 3.67
N THR A 749 25.03 43.78 3.00
CA THR A 749 23.89 43.56 2.10
C THR A 749 24.09 44.32 0.78
N GLY A 750 23.48 43.83 -0.30
CA GLY A 750 23.59 44.49 -1.61
C GLY A 750 23.13 43.62 -2.78
N THR A 751 23.80 43.79 -3.92
CA THR A 751 23.63 42.93 -5.09
C THR A 751 24.94 42.29 -5.54
N MET A 752 24.82 41.09 -6.09
CA MET A 752 25.91 40.33 -6.70
C MET A 752 25.59 40.09 -8.15
N LYS A 753 26.54 40.35 -9.05
CA LYS A 753 26.47 40.00 -10.47
C LYS A 753 27.39 38.83 -10.74
N PHE A 754 26.89 37.80 -11.42
CA PHE A 754 27.71 36.65 -11.84
C PHE A 754 28.68 37.03 -12.95
N GLY A 755 29.85 36.40 -12.93
CA GLY A 755 30.94 36.63 -13.88
C GLY A 755 30.66 36.07 -15.27
N SER A 756 31.74 35.79 -15.99
CA SER A 756 31.68 35.34 -17.39
C SER A 756 31.62 33.82 -17.53
N MET A 757 32.17 33.10 -16.55
CA MET A 757 32.22 31.65 -16.48
C MET A 757 31.32 31.19 -15.32
N VAL A 758 30.12 30.74 -15.68
CA VAL A 758 29.25 29.99 -14.78
C VAL A 758 29.36 28.50 -15.09
N TYR A 759 29.41 27.68 -14.04
CA TYR A 759 29.30 26.23 -14.13
C TYR A 759 28.01 25.79 -13.46
N ALA A 760 27.37 24.77 -14.03
CA ALA A 760 26.20 24.16 -13.45
C ALA A 760 26.15 22.67 -13.77
N ASP A 761 26.01 21.83 -12.75
CA ASP A 761 25.81 20.39 -12.90
C ASP A 761 24.63 19.90 -12.05
N SER A 762 23.57 19.46 -12.74
CA SER A 762 22.42 18.76 -12.18
C SER A 762 22.45 17.26 -12.49
N VAL A 763 23.48 16.77 -13.17
CA VAL A 763 23.57 15.42 -13.71
C VAL A 763 24.53 14.56 -12.91
N ASP A 764 25.83 14.86 -12.95
CA ASP A 764 26.88 13.97 -12.43
C ASP A 764 26.87 13.97 -10.89
N LEU A 765 26.61 15.12 -10.26
CA LEU A 765 26.35 15.26 -8.82
C LEU A 765 25.19 14.38 -8.30
N ASN A 766 24.19 14.09 -9.16
CA ASN A 766 23.00 13.32 -8.79
C ASN A 766 23.06 11.84 -9.20
N VAL A 767 24.23 11.38 -9.66
CA VAL A 767 24.48 10.00 -10.06
C VAL A 767 25.27 9.31 -8.96
N ASN A 768 24.72 8.24 -8.36
CA ASN A 768 25.50 7.41 -7.44
C ASN A 768 26.77 6.92 -8.18
N PRO A 769 27.98 7.02 -7.59
CA PRO A 769 29.17 6.46 -8.22
C PRO A 769 28.96 4.95 -8.44
N LEU A 770 29.35 4.46 -9.63
CA LEU A 770 29.45 3.02 -9.87
C LEU A 770 30.87 2.54 -9.56
N PRO A 771 31.04 1.26 -9.16
CA PRO A 771 32.35 0.63 -9.08
C PRO A 771 33.09 0.70 -10.43
N GLN A 772 34.42 0.82 -10.36
CA GLN A 772 35.26 0.96 -11.54
C GLN A 772 35.09 -0.24 -12.50
N GLY A 773 34.73 0.03 -13.75
CA GLY A 773 34.48 -0.99 -14.77
C GLY A 773 33.02 -1.43 -14.93
N VAL A 774 32.09 -0.95 -14.09
CA VAL A 774 30.65 -1.16 -14.28
C VAL A 774 30.08 -0.01 -15.10
N GLU A 775 29.54 -0.29 -16.29
CA GLU A 775 28.75 0.69 -17.05
C GLU A 775 27.30 0.72 -16.55
N ARG A 776 26.74 1.93 -16.33
CA ARG A 776 25.30 2.07 -16.14
C ARG A 776 24.59 1.61 -17.41
N PRO A 777 23.58 0.72 -17.35
CA PRO A 777 22.66 0.55 -18.46
C PRO A 777 22.10 1.93 -18.84
N LYS A 778 22.25 2.33 -20.10
CA LYS A 778 21.71 3.62 -20.57
C LYS A 778 20.24 3.69 -20.18
N ARG A 779 19.85 4.68 -19.38
CA ARG A 779 18.44 4.92 -19.04
C ARG A 779 17.66 5.07 -20.34
N LYS A 780 16.88 4.05 -20.69
CA LYS A 780 15.98 4.15 -21.83
C LYS A 780 14.86 5.12 -21.46
N ASP A 781 14.61 6.10 -22.31
CA ASP A 781 13.52 7.06 -22.12
C ASP A 781 12.17 6.38 -22.39
N VAL A 782 11.60 5.80 -21.33
CA VAL A 782 10.29 5.13 -21.34
C VAL A 782 9.15 6.04 -21.79
N SER A 783 9.29 7.37 -21.72
CA SER A 783 8.25 8.29 -22.22
C SER A 783 8.10 8.24 -23.74
N ARG A 784 9.17 7.89 -24.47
CA ARG A 784 9.20 7.78 -25.94
C ARG A 784 9.00 6.37 -26.47
N MET A 785 8.94 5.37 -25.58
CA MET A 785 8.70 3.98 -25.98
C MET A 785 7.25 3.77 -26.41
N THR A 786 7.10 3.07 -27.53
CA THR A 786 5.88 2.36 -27.92
C THR A 786 5.48 1.31 -26.86
N LEU A 787 4.22 0.86 -26.89
CA LEU A 787 3.74 -0.19 -25.99
C LEU A 787 4.59 -1.47 -26.12
N ALA A 788 4.93 -1.88 -27.34
CA ALA A 788 5.79 -3.04 -27.60
C ALA A 788 7.17 -2.91 -26.93
N GLU A 789 7.85 -1.76 -27.07
CA GLU A 789 9.16 -1.54 -26.44
C GLU A 789 9.10 -1.53 -24.90
N ARG A 790 7.99 -1.08 -24.31
CA ARG A 790 7.77 -1.16 -22.85
C ARG A 790 7.58 -2.60 -22.39
N LEU A 791 6.83 -3.40 -23.15
CA LEU A 791 6.61 -4.82 -22.88
C LEU A 791 7.90 -5.64 -23.04
N ASP A 792 8.70 -5.38 -24.08
CA ASP A 792 10.02 -6.00 -24.26
C ASP A 792 11.04 -5.56 -23.19
N ALA A 793 10.97 -4.31 -22.72
CA ALA A 793 11.78 -3.85 -21.59
C ALA A 793 11.39 -4.55 -20.27
N ALA A 794 10.08 -4.81 -20.04
CA ALA A 794 9.63 -5.59 -18.89
C ALA A 794 10.12 -7.05 -18.97
N ARG A 795 9.98 -7.70 -20.13
CA ARG A 795 10.48 -9.07 -20.38
C ARG A 795 11.98 -9.23 -20.12
N ALA A 796 12.78 -8.24 -20.53
CA ALA A 796 14.24 -8.29 -20.38
C ALA A 796 14.70 -8.39 -18.91
N ASN A 797 13.89 -7.93 -17.94
CA ASN A 797 14.18 -8.04 -16.51
C ASN A 797 13.87 -9.44 -15.94
N PHE A 798 13.06 -10.25 -16.63
CA PHE A 798 12.65 -11.60 -16.20
C PHE A 798 13.25 -12.73 -17.05
N ALA A 799 13.91 -12.39 -18.15
CA ALA A 799 14.65 -13.36 -18.97
C ALA A 799 15.85 -13.93 -18.19
N ALA A 800 16.06 -15.24 -18.27
CA ALA A 800 17.27 -15.85 -17.71
C ALA A 800 18.52 -15.23 -18.35
N PRO A 801 19.58 -14.94 -17.57
CA PRO A 801 20.81 -14.40 -18.13
C PRO A 801 21.35 -15.39 -19.17
N LYS A 802 21.54 -14.91 -20.41
CA LYS A 802 22.19 -15.71 -21.45
C LYS A 802 23.57 -16.10 -20.94
N ALA A 803 23.90 -17.39 -21.05
CA ALA A 803 25.21 -17.90 -20.63
C ALA A 803 26.33 -17.00 -21.19
N PRO A 804 27.33 -16.64 -20.38
CA PRO A 804 28.34 -15.69 -20.78
C PRO A 804 29.10 -16.25 -21.99
N VAL A 805 28.89 -15.62 -23.15
CA VAL A 805 29.70 -15.90 -24.35
C VAL A 805 31.13 -15.56 -23.98
N GLU A 806 32.04 -16.54 -24.09
CA GLU A 806 33.47 -16.35 -23.88
C GLU A 806 34.00 -15.24 -24.80
N LYS A 807 34.05 -14.01 -24.28
CA LYS A 807 34.80 -12.93 -24.90
C LYS A 807 36.28 -13.28 -24.75
N LYS A 808 36.83 -13.97 -25.74
CA LYS A 808 38.28 -14.17 -25.89
C LYS A 808 38.98 -12.82 -25.66
N ILE A 809 39.67 -12.71 -24.52
CA ILE A 809 40.39 -11.51 -24.14
C ILE A 809 41.53 -11.33 -25.14
N LYS A 810 41.30 -10.53 -26.19
CA LYS A 810 42.38 -10.02 -27.02
C LYS A 810 43.16 -9.02 -26.17
N THR A 811 44.23 -9.51 -25.55
CA THR A 811 45.28 -8.69 -24.96
C THR A 811 45.76 -7.69 -26.01
N LYS A 812 45.33 -6.43 -25.92
CA LYS A 812 45.95 -5.35 -26.70
C LYS A 812 47.42 -5.27 -26.25
N PRO A 813 48.39 -5.26 -27.18
CA PRO A 813 49.79 -5.08 -26.79
C PRO A 813 49.96 -3.72 -26.13
N LYS A 814 50.86 -3.64 -25.14
CA LYS A 814 51.25 -2.39 -24.48
C LYS A 814 51.57 -1.34 -25.55
N HIS A 815 51.07 -0.12 -25.38
CA HIS A 815 51.43 1.00 -26.25
C HIS A 815 52.96 1.13 -26.25
N ARG A 816 53.58 0.92 -27.43
CA ARG A 816 54.96 1.37 -27.67
C ARG A 816 54.95 2.88 -27.58
N VAL A 817 55.79 3.43 -26.73
CA VAL A 817 56.23 4.82 -26.85
C VAL A 817 56.87 4.96 -28.23
N VAL A 818 56.40 5.93 -29.01
CA VAL A 818 57.08 6.38 -30.22
C VAL A 818 57.60 7.77 -29.90
N GLU A 819 58.87 7.85 -29.54
CA GLU A 819 59.59 9.12 -29.53
C GLU A 819 59.74 9.57 -30.99
N LEU A 820 59.35 10.82 -31.28
CA LEU A 820 59.63 11.45 -32.56
C LEU A 820 60.79 12.41 -32.34
N GLU A 821 61.99 12.00 -32.75
CA GLU A 821 63.16 12.86 -32.76
C GLU A 821 62.95 14.06 -33.69
N SER A 822 63.45 15.22 -33.26
CA SER A 822 63.33 16.49 -33.95
C SER A 822 64.33 16.65 -35.10
N SER A 823 64.33 15.74 -36.07
CA SER A 823 65.06 15.91 -37.33
C SER A 823 64.55 14.98 -38.44
N ILE A 824 63.79 15.52 -39.40
CA ILE A 824 63.84 15.23 -40.85
C ILE A 824 63.02 16.34 -41.54
N LEU A 825 63.73 17.35 -42.06
CA LEU A 825 63.23 18.31 -43.04
C LEU A 825 64.09 18.13 -44.30
N ALA A 826 63.64 17.30 -45.24
CA ALA A 826 64.27 17.18 -46.56
C ALA A 826 63.30 16.61 -47.61
N THR A 827 62.88 17.50 -48.54
CA THR A 827 62.65 17.26 -49.99
C THR A 827 62.27 15.85 -50.51
N GLY A 828 61.09 15.77 -51.17
CA GLY A 828 60.99 15.11 -52.48
C GLY A 828 59.88 14.07 -52.73
N TYR A 829 58.90 14.43 -53.57
CA TYR A 829 57.97 13.53 -54.32
C TYR A 829 57.02 12.61 -53.52
N LYS A 830 55.85 12.14 -54.01
CA LYS A 830 55.08 12.35 -55.26
C LYS A 830 53.57 12.40 -54.88
N VAL A 831 52.77 13.22 -55.56
CA VAL A 831 51.30 13.27 -55.35
C VAL A 831 50.62 12.07 -55.99
N GLY A 832 49.82 11.33 -55.21
CA GLY A 832 48.89 10.30 -55.67
C GLY A 832 47.44 10.75 -55.50
N SER A 833 46.60 10.50 -56.50
CA SER A 833 45.24 11.05 -56.63
C SER A 833 44.25 10.46 -55.62
N SER A 834 44.00 11.17 -54.52
CA SER A 834 42.82 10.98 -53.66
C SER A 834 42.38 12.22 -52.87
N LEU A 835 43.21 13.27 -52.80
CA LEU A 835 42.96 14.44 -51.94
C LEU A 835 41.94 15.46 -52.50
N LEU A 836 41.62 15.42 -53.80
CA LEU A 836 40.72 16.39 -54.44
C LEU A 836 39.23 16.18 -54.05
N MET A 837 38.86 14.99 -53.53
CA MET A 837 37.48 14.67 -53.18
C MET A 837 37.08 15.13 -51.76
N PHE A 838 38.05 15.32 -50.86
CA PHE A 838 37.80 15.73 -49.47
C PHE A 838 37.69 17.25 -49.26
N ILE A 839 38.25 18.06 -50.18
CA ILE A 839 38.24 19.53 -50.04
C ILE A 839 36.91 20.16 -50.48
N ILE A 840 36.14 19.48 -51.35
CA ILE A 840 34.87 20.02 -51.88
C ILE A 840 33.71 19.90 -50.87
N ILE A 841 33.72 18.90 -49.98
CA ILE A 841 32.69 18.74 -48.94
C ILE A 841 32.93 19.67 -47.74
N GLY A 842 34.19 20.01 -47.45
CA GLY A 842 34.55 20.89 -46.32
C GLY A 842 34.14 22.37 -46.47
N LEU A 843 33.84 22.83 -47.69
CA LEU A 843 33.50 24.24 -47.96
C LEU A 843 32.00 24.54 -48.03
N PHE A 844 31.12 23.52 -48.03
CA PHE A 844 29.66 23.75 -48.11
C PHE A 844 28.96 23.92 -46.75
N VAL A 845 29.61 23.54 -45.64
CA VAL A 845 29.01 23.64 -44.28
C VAL A 845 29.34 24.98 -43.60
N LEU A 846 30.35 25.72 -44.08
CA LEU A 846 30.79 26.99 -43.47
C LEU A 846 30.10 28.26 -44.01
N ALA A 847 29.21 28.13 -45.01
CA ALA A 847 28.56 29.27 -45.67
C ALA A 847 27.12 29.55 -45.18
N ALA A 848 26.58 28.77 -44.23
CA ALA A 848 25.15 28.79 -43.88
C ALA A 848 24.81 29.32 -42.46
N PHE A 849 25.79 29.77 -41.67
CA PHE A 849 25.56 30.15 -40.26
C PHE A 849 26.10 31.52 -39.83
N THR A 850 26.22 32.46 -40.77
CA THR A 850 26.42 33.89 -40.48
C THR A 850 25.54 34.75 -41.38
N LEU A 851 24.82 35.71 -40.77
CA LEU A 851 23.71 36.52 -41.32
C LEU A 851 22.43 35.70 -41.62
N CYS A 852 21.23 36.04 -41.11
CA CYS A 852 20.75 37.29 -40.51
C CYS A 852 19.90 37.10 -39.23
N ARG A 853 20.16 37.95 -38.23
CA ARG A 853 19.08 38.51 -37.38
C ARG A 853 18.28 39.49 -38.23
N ARG A 854 16.94 39.41 -38.22
CA ARG A 854 15.97 40.55 -38.26
C ARG A 854 14.52 40.07 -38.42
N LEU A 855 13.93 39.63 -37.32
CA LEU A 855 12.68 40.14 -36.74
C LEU A 855 12.58 39.62 -35.30
#